data_AF-A0A1J5FEU3-F1
#
_entry.id   AF-A0A1J5FEU3-F1
#
_cell.length_a   1.000
_cell.length_b   1.000
_cell.length_c   1.000
_cell.angle_alpha   90.00
_cell.angle_beta   90.00
_cell.angle_gamma   90.00
#
_symmetry.space_group_name_H-M   'P 1'
#
loop_
_entity.id
_entity.type
_entity.pdbx_description
1 polymer ?
#
loop_
_entity_poly.entity_id
_entity_poly.type
_entity_poly.pdbx_seq_one_letter_code
_entity_poly.pdbx_strand_id
1 'polypeptide(L)'
;MNYTNGDYVLSIVEAGNYLWLGTNGGAIKYDKTTGEKIFFNKGNSLLITNLITSIAIEDNGDAWLGTPMGLTFKSGSDWQTYTSSNSPLPGNNINAIIIDNNLNKWIGTNNGLVKYNGTDWLIFNTSNSPLPSDIINTFKIDPASNLWIGTANGLVKYDGINWTVYNSSNSGLTRNNITSIEFGINNSVWVGVKISSYYDNGGGVFKFDGSSWSNYMPYNWPWNYSSITSLAVDSSNNVWIGAQKWSGETAGIFLLNTTSNTIAFYDTVPGAGLFPALFIDSLNVKWIGTNKGLVKHESSFYTKINTSNSGLTKNFLLGLCIDKFNNKWFVSFSDITLGVGPPVQMGSLVKFDGAEWTTYTYLNSPVSYSGALFCTADDIGNLWVSPGDYEHNILGKFDGTVWTTISLPSAAVSAYLFADIDSSIYLNTNDGLYKYKNNGWSIVAGIGHVNQMIRTGENLWFGSGNGLYKRNSSGLTQYTTANSGLPDNLIHCLAKDPSGNLWIGTENGLAKFDGAQWTVYNSSNSPLPDNNIKVIAIGNDNIIYLHTIASEALIKKEGDNWTFFDIYNSGLAGYPYSVPYPFPPYNYLSIEAIAVDTSNRVWLATNGGVAVYDKMGVPVPVELVSFTALIKTFGVELNWTTASETNNKDFQVECSIQNSKLKIKNFEPIGFVNGNGTSTELNYYSFKDETVSAGKYIYRLKQIDYDGSFEYSNEIEVEIGVPDEFALYQNYPNPFNPTTKIRYSIPSVETHRHASQQNILLKIYDVLGTEIATLVNEEKAQGEYVVEFDGSGLASGVYFYQLRAGSFVQTNKMVLMR
;
A
#
# COMPACT_ATOMS: atom_id res chain seq x y z
N MET A 1 14.21 -2.06 -4.37
CA MET A 1 15.25 -1.04 -4.14
C MET A 1 16.56 -1.78 -3.88
N ASN A 2 17.63 -1.61 -4.66
CA ASN A 2 18.85 -2.42 -4.43
C ASN A 2 19.68 -1.77 -3.30
N TYR A 3 19.45 -2.16 -2.04
CA TYR A 3 20.11 -1.53 -0.88
C TYR A 3 21.48 -2.10 -0.54
N THR A 4 21.94 -3.15 -1.22
CA THR A 4 23.07 -3.97 -0.76
C THR A 4 24.18 -4.16 -1.79
N ASN A 5 24.24 -3.36 -2.85
CA ASN A 5 25.25 -3.50 -3.90
C ASN A 5 25.26 -4.89 -4.58
N GLY A 6 24.09 -5.54 -4.66
CA GLY A 6 23.97 -6.90 -5.19
C GLY A 6 24.26 -8.03 -4.19
N ASP A 7 24.40 -7.73 -2.89
CA ASP A 7 24.61 -8.74 -1.86
C ASP A 7 23.28 -9.37 -1.39
N TYR A 8 23.34 -10.67 -1.08
CA TYR A 8 22.24 -11.50 -0.60
C TYR A 8 21.90 -11.15 0.84
N VAL A 9 20.67 -10.74 1.13
CA VAL A 9 20.21 -10.44 2.50
C VAL A 9 19.70 -11.71 3.18
N LEU A 10 20.34 -12.09 4.28
CA LEU A 10 20.08 -13.31 5.05
C LEU A 10 19.35 -13.06 6.37
N SER A 11 19.52 -11.86 6.95
CA SER A 11 18.91 -11.49 8.22
C SER A 11 18.61 -10.00 8.23
N ILE A 12 17.48 -9.63 8.84
CA ILE A 12 17.00 -8.24 8.97
C ILE A 12 16.55 -8.07 10.41
N VAL A 13 16.99 -7.00 11.07
CA VAL A 13 16.53 -6.63 12.41
C VAL A 13 16.33 -5.12 12.50
N GLU A 14 15.29 -4.71 13.21
CA GLU A 14 15.00 -3.30 13.48
C GLU A 14 15.62 -2.87 14.81
N ALA A 15 16.23 -1.68 14.80
CA ALA A 15 16.76 -1.03 15.99
C ALA A 15 16.45 0.48 15.90
N GLY A 16 15.33 0.88 16.52
CA GLY A 16 14.80 2.24 16.42
C GLY A 16 14.50 2.64 14.97
N ASN A 17 15.12 3.72 14.49
CA ASN A 17 14.95 4.18 13.11
C ASN A 17 15.80 3.41 12.10
N TYR A 18 16.62 2.45 12.53
CA TYR A 18 17.51 1.72 11.65
C TYR A 18 17.01 0.31 11.38
N LEU A 19 17.28 -0.18 10.16
CA LEU A 19 17.36 -1.60 9.88
C LEU A 19 18.83 -2.02 9.82
N TRP A 20 19.14 -3.15 10.42
CA TRP A 20 20.42 -3.83 10.26
C TRP A 20 20.23 -5.07 9.40
N LEU A 21 21.07 -5.21 8.38
CA LEU A 21 21.01 -6.29 7.40
C LEU A 21 22.28 -7.13 7.49
N GLY A 22 22.13 -8.44 7.66
CA GLY A 22 23.20 -9.40 7.46
C GLY A 22 23.19 -9.87 6.01
N THR A 23 24.31 -9.72 5.30
CA THR A 23 24.42 -10.09 3.90
C THR A 23 25.59 -11.03 3.63
N ASN A 24 25.73 -11.52 2.40
CA ASN A 24 26.94 -12.25 1.98
C ASN A 24 28.14 -11.33 1.67
N GLY A 25 27.93 -10.01 1.58
CA GLY A 25 28.97 -9.00 1.37
C GLY A 25 29.34 -8.19 2.61
N GLY A 26 28.59 -8.33 3.70
CA GLY A 26 28.90 -7.72 4.99
C GLY A 26 27.65 -7.47 5.85
N ALA A 27 27.79 -6.57 6.83
CA ALA A 27 26.66 -6.01 7.56
C ALA A 27 26.34 -4.61 7.01
N ILE A 28 25.05 -4.24 6.99
CA ILE A 28 24.59 -2.93 6.53
C ILE A 28 23.72 -2.33 7.62
N LYS A 29 24.01 -1.09 8.03
CA LYS A 29 23.11 -0.27 8.83
C LYS A 29 22.41 0.71 7.90
N TYR A 30 21.08 0.63 7.84
CA TYR A 30 20.22 1.42 6.96
C TYR A 30 19.31 2.32 7.79
N ASP A 31 19.34 3.62 7.53
CA ASP A 31 18.44 4.59 8.15
C ASP A 31 17.11 4.63 7.40
N LYS A 32 16.01 4.24 8.06
CA LYS A 32 14.67 4.21 7.44
C LYS A 32 14.15 5.60 7.09
N THR A 33 14.66 6.65 7.75
CA THR A 33 14.17 8.03 7.64
C THR A 33 14.92 8.81 6.56
N THR A 34 16.25 8.70 6.53
CA THR A 34 17.10 9.43 5.57
C THR A 34 17.46 8.60 4.34
N GLY A 35 17.36 7.27 4.43
CA GLY A 35 17.83 6.35 3.40
C GLY A 35 19.35 6.14 3.37
N GLU A 36 20.09 6.76 4.30
CA GLU A 36 21.54 6.62 4.42
C GLU A 36 21.96 5.21 4.81
N LYS A 37 23.17 4.83 4.38
CA LYS A 37 23.71 3.46 4.51
C LYS A 37 25.14 3.49 5.01
N ILE A 38 25.43 2.61 5.96
CA ILE A 38 26.79 2.35 6.42
C ILE A 38 27.08 0.87 6.19
N PHE A 39 28.15 0.59 5.44
CA PHE A 39 28.58 -0.75 5.07
C PHE A 39 29.75 -1.21 5.93
N PHE A 40 29.67 -2.42 6.46
CA PHE A 40 30.75 -3.09 7.18
C PHE A 40 31.11 -4.38 6.45
N ASN A 41 32.30 -4.46 5.88
CA ASN A 41 32.84 -5.63 5.20
C ASN A 41 34.33 -5.82 5.56
N LYS A 42 34.94 -6.94 5.16
CA LYS A 42 36.34 -7.26 5.45
C LYS A 42 37.35 -6.25 4.89
N GLY A 43 36.98 -5.48 3.86
CA GLY A 43 37.84 -4.46 3.26
C GLY A 43 37.85 -3.13 4.01
N ASN A 44 36.79 -2.83 4.79
CA ASN A 44 36.63 -1.55 5.48
C ASN A 44 36.39 -1.67 7.00
N SER A 45 36.40 -2.89 7.54
CA SER A 45 36.16 -3.19 8.95
C SER A 45 36.99 -4.40 9.41
N LEU A 46 36.92 -4.72 10.70
CA LEU A 46 37.63 -5.87 11.30
C LEU A 46 36.82 -7.17 11.24
N LEU A 47 35.81 -7.25 10.36
CA LEU A 47 35.11 -8.48 10.06
C LEU A 47 36.05 -9.53 9.47
N ILE A 48 36.00 -10.75 10.01
CA ILE A 48 36.83 -11.86 9.54
C ILE A 48 36.31 -12.50 8.23
N THR A 49 35.03 -12.31 7.95
CA THR A 49 34.32 -12.73 6.72
C THR A 49 33.20 -11.75 6.39
N ASN A 50 32.82 -11.70 5.12
CA ASN A 50 31.70 -10.91 4.63
C ASN A 50 30.35 -11.60 4.83
N LEU A 51 30.32 -12.92 5.04
CA LEU A 51 29.08 -13.66 5.17
C LEU A 51 28.52 -13.54 6.60
N ILE A 52 27.47 -12.73 6.75
CA ILE A 52 26.74 -12.50 8.00
C ILE A 52 25.41 -13.25 7.96
N THR A 53 25.30 -14.30 8.78
CA THR A 53 24.14 -15.22 8.81
C THR A 53 23.02 -14.73 9.72
N SER A 54 23.35 -13.97 10.76
CA SER A 54 22.39 -13.45 11.74
C SER A 54 22.93 -12.18 12.40
N ILE A 55 22.03 -11.27 12.79
CA ILE A 55 22.37 -10.05 13.52
C ILE A 55 21.44 -9.90 14.72
N ALA A 56 21.98 -9.49 15.86
CA ALA A 56 21.22 -8.95 16.99
C ALA A 56 21.83 -7.62 17.43
N ILE A 57 20.98 -6.65 17.77
CA ILE A 57 21.37 -5.29 18.14
C ILE A 57 20.91 -5.02 19.56
N GLU A 58 21.81 -4.49 20.39
CA GLU A 58 21.50 -3.99 21.74
C GLU A 58 20.95 -2.56 21.68
N ASP A 59 20.21 -2.13 22.71
CA ASP A 59 19.58 -0.80 22.75
C ASP A 59 20.57 0.37 22.63
N ASN A 60 21.83 0.15 23.03
CA ASN A 60 22.91 1.12 22.91
C ASN A 60 23.51 1.19 21.47
N GLY A 61 23.05 0.33 20.55
CA GLY A 61 23.53 0.24 19.17
C GLY A 61 24.69 -0.72 18.95
N ASP A 62 25.13 -1.46 19.97
CA ASP A 62 26.11 -2.52 19.83
C ASP A 62 25.54 -3.70 19.04
N ALA A 63 26.38 -4.34 18.24
CA ALA A 63 25.93 -5.38 17.30
C ALA A 63 26.65 -6.70 17.53
N TRP A 64 25.86 -7.77 17.59
CA TRP A 64 26.32 -9.16 17.57
C TRP A 64 26.04 -9.76 16.19
N LEU A 65 27.11 -10.15 15.50
CA LEU A 65 27.11 -10.61 14.13
C LEU A 65 27.50 -12.08 14.08
N GLY A 66 26.57 -12.92 13.63
CA GLY A 66 26.80 -14.34 13.39
C GLY A 66 27.48 -14.53 12.05
N THR A 67 28.53 -15.37 12.03
CA THR A 67 29.23 -15.72 10.80
C THR A 67 29.52 -17.23 10.77
N PRO A 68 29.85 -17.81 9.60
CA PRO A 68 30.33 -19.19 9.54
C PRO A 68 31.68 -19.43 10.21
N MET A 69 32.40 -18.37 10.59
CA MET A 69 33.74 -18.41 11.14
C MET A 69 33.81 -17.99 12.62
N GLY A 70 32.67 -17.71 13.24
CA GLY A 70 32.56 -17.32 14.65
C GLY A 70 31.54 -16.21 14.89
N LEU A 71 31.46 -15.77 16.14
CA LEU A 71 30.61 -14.66 16.59
C LEU A 71 31.44 -13.38 16.65
N THR A 72 31.00 -12.31 16.00
CA THR A 72 31.67 -11.01 16.04
C THR A 72 30.82 -10.00 16.80
N PHE A 73 31.41 -9.35 17.79
CA PHE A 73 30.83 -8.24 18.53
C PHE A 73 31.42 -6.92 18.04
N LYS A 74 30.56 -5.92 17.87
CA LYS A 74 30.92 -4.56 17.47
C LYS A 74 30.33 -3.56 18.45
N SER A 75 31.18 -2.75 19.06
CA SER A 75 30.77 -1.62 19.90
C SER A 75 31.51 -0.36 19.47
N GLY A 76 30.80 0.66 18.98
CA GLY A 76 31.44 1.84 18.39
C GLY A 76 32.44 1.49 17.29
N SER A 77 33.71 1.86 17.48
CA SER A 77 34.83 1.50 16.58
C SER A 77 35.47 0.15 16.90
N ASP A 78 35.15 -0.45 18.04
CA ASP A 78 35.79 -1.65 18.56
C ASP A 78 35.12 -2.91 18.03
N TRP A 79 35.94 -3.92 17.75
CA TRP A 79 35.51 -5.20 17.22
C TRP A 79 36.20 -6.33 17.97
N GLN A 80 35.43 -7.36 18.31
CA GLN A 80 35.95 -8.55 18.95
C GLN A 80 35.31 -9.79 18.33
N THR A 81 36.13 -10.81 18.02
CA THR A 81 35.63 -12.06 17.46
C THR A 81 35.89 -13.23 18.40
N TYR A 82 34.84 -14.00 18.63
CA TYR A 82 34.83 -15.22 19.42
C TYR A 82 34.74 -16.43 18.49
N THR A 83 35.69 -17.33 18.63
CA THR A 83 35.79 -18.62 17.93
C THR A 83 35.94 -19.73 18.96
N SER A 84 35.75 -20.98 18.54
CA SER A 84 35.99 -22.16 19.38
C SER A 84 37.45 -22.32 19.81
N SER A 85 38.39 -21.57 19.21
CA SER A 85 39.81 -21.59 19.58
C SER A 85 40.18 -20.54 20.63
N ASN A 86 39.36 -19.50 20.84
CA ASN A 86 39.64 -18.42 21.78
C ASN A 86 38.52 -18.17 22.81
N SER A 87 37.43 -18.95 22.75
CA SER A 87 36.26 -18.82 23.62
C SER A 87 35.59 -20.17 23.85
N PRO A 88 34.69 -20.30 24.84
CA PRO A 88 33.92 -21.53 25.08
C PRO A 88 32.86 -21.87 24.01
N LEU A 89 32.82 -21.15 22.90
CA LEU A 89 31.89 -21.39 21.80
C LEU A 89 32.05 -22.83 21.26
N PRO A 90 31.00 -23.67 21.23
CA PRO A 90 31.12 -25.08 20.85
C PRO A 90 31.32 -25.30 19.34
N GLY A 91 31.06 -24.29 18.52
CA GLY A 91 31.26 -24.33 17.07
C GLY A 91 31.27 -22.95 16.45
N ASN A 92 32.07 -22.77 15.40
CA ASN A 92 32.25 -21.48 14.73
C ASN A 92 31.09 -21.12 13.80
N ASN A 93 30.30 -22.09 13.34
CA ASN A 93 29.19 -21.80 12.45
C ASN A 93 27.99 -21.30 13.24
N ILE A 94 27.77 -19.98 13.21
CA ILE A 94 26.66 -19.31 13.91
C ILE A 94 25.47 -19.21 12.95
N ASN A 95 24.33 -19.77 13.34
CA ASN A 95 23.12 -19.76 12.52
C ASN A 95 22.12 -18.68 12.95
N ALA A 96 22.01 -18.43 14.25
CA ALA A 96 21.03 -17.49 14.80
C ALA A 96 21.56 -16.84 16.09
N ILE A 97 21.15 -15.60 16.33
CA ILE A 97 21.43 -14.85 17.55
C ILE A 97 20.14 -14.13 17.97
N ILE A 98 19.83 -14.15 19.26
CA ILE A 98 18.79 -13.31 19.85
C ILE A 98 19.24 -12.81 21.23
N ILE A 99 18.76 -11.64 21.63
CA ILE A 99 19.06 -11.04 22.93
C ILE A 99 17.78 -11.07 23.76
N ASP A 100 17.86 -11.62 24.97
CA ASP A 100 16.71 -11.64 25.88
C ASP A 100 16.59 -10.35 26.71
N ASN A 101 15.46 -10.19 27.41
CA ASN A 101 15.18 -9.01 28.24
C ASN A 101 16.19 -8.79 29.39
N ASN A 102 17.00 -9.80 29.72
CA ASN A 102 18.07 -9.71 30.71
C ASN A 102 19.45 -9.46 30.06
N LEU A 103 19.47 -9.08 28.77
CA LEU A 103 20.68 -8.84 27.97
C LEU A 103 21.58 -10.06 27.80
N ASN A 104 21.04 -11.27 27.96
CA ASN A 104 21.77 -12.49 27.60
C ASN A 104 21.71 -12.69 26.09
N LYS A 105 22.86 -13.00 25.51
CA LYS A 105 23.00 -13.38 24.11
C LYS A 105 22.77 -14.88 24.00
N TRP A 106 21.70 -15.27 23.33
CA TRP A 106 21.44 -16.65 22.94
C TRP A 106 21.98 -16.87 21.54
N ILE A 107 22.93 -17.79 21.40
CA ILE A 107 23.68 -18.01 20.18
C ILE A 107 23.50 -19.47 19.75
N GLY A 108 22.95 -19.65 18.56
CA GLY A 108 22.69 -20.96 17.96
C GLY A 108 23.83 -21.36 17.03
N THR A 109 24.38 -22.55 17.25
CA THR A 109 25.47 -23.09 16.44
C THR A 109 25.09 -24.44 15.84
N ASN A 110 25.98 -25.03 15.04
CA ASN A 110 25.86 -26.42 14.58
C ASN A 110 26.22 -27.47 15.66
N ASN A 111 26.80 -27.04 16.79
CA ASN A 111 27.34 -27.92 17.84
C ASN A 111 26.74 -27.62 19.23
N GLY A 112 25.57 -26.96 19.26
CA GLY A 112 24.85 -26.64 20.48
C GLY A 112 24.37 -25.19 20.56
N LEU A 113 23.68 -24.92 21.67
CA LEU A 113 23.14 -23.62 22.07
C LEU A 113 24.05 -22.99 23.12
N VAL A 114 24.29 -21.69 23.00
CA VAL A 114 25.05 -20.91 23.97
C VAL A 114 24.19 -19.82 24.57
N LYS A 115 24.31 -19.62 25.88
CA LYS A 115 23.86 -18.42 26.60
C LYS A 115 25.07 -17.67 27.12
N TYR A 116 25.20 -16.40 26.73
CA TYR A 116 26.29 -15.53 27.16
C TYR A 116 25.76 -14.27 27.83
N ASN A 117 26.08 -14.05 29.09
CA ASN A 117 25.60 -12.88 29.88
C ASN A 117 26.57 -11.68 29.83
N GLY A 118 27.70 -11.78 29.11
CA GLY A 118 28.77 -10.77 29.11
C GLY A 118 30.02 -11.18 29.91
N THR A 119 29.91 -12.20 30.75
CA THR A 119 31.03 -12.76 31.53
C THR A 119 31.13 -14.27 31.37
N ASP A 120 30.01 -14.96 31.55
CA ASP A 120 29.89 -16.41 31.61
C ASP A 120 29.24 -16.99 30.36
N TRP A 121 29.78 -18.13 29.94
CA TRP A 121 29.29 -18.92 28.82
C TRP A 121 28.66 -20.20 29.35
N LEU A 122 27.36 -20.36 29.12
CA LEU A 122 26.65 -21.62 29.38
C LEU A 122 26.36 -22.31 28.05
N ILE A 123 26.68 -23.60 27.97
CA ILE A 123 26.60 -24.38 26.74
C ILE A 123 25.61 -25.53 26.95
N PHE A 124 24.61 -25.61 26.08
CA PHE A 124 23.61 -26.66 26.05
C PHE A 124 23.76 -27.47 24.75
N ASN A 125 23.76 -28.79 24.89
CA ASN A 125 23.79 -29.75 23.79
C ASN A 125 22.94 -30.97 24.15
N THR A 126 22.79 -31.90 23.20
CA THR A 126 21.99 -33.13 23.34
C THR A 126 22.47 -34.05 24.47
N SER A 127 23.73 -33.92 24.90
CA SER A 127 24.30 -34.74 25.99
C SER A 127 24.03 -34.20 27.39
N ASN A 128 23.76 -32.89 27.52
CA ASN A 128 23.62 -32.23 28.82
C ASN A 128 22.27 -31.49 29.00
N SER A 129 21.40 -31.53 27.99
CA SER A 129 20.12 -30.84 28.00
C SER A 129 19.07 -31.64 27.20
N PRO A 130 17.76 -31.34 27.38
CA PRO A 130 16.69 -31.95 26.59
C PRO A 130 16.61 -31.49 25.13
N LEU A 131 17.63 -30.79 24.59
CA LEU A 131 17.66 -30.40 23.19
C LEU A 131 17.59 -31.65 22.28
N PRO A 132 16.70 -31.68 21.28
CA PRO A 132 16.59 -32.82 20.36
C PRO A 132 17.67 -32.81 19.25
N SER A 133 18.39 -31.71 19.08
CA SER A 133 19.52 -31.59 18.15
C SER A 133 20.49 -30.51 18.63
N ASP A 134 21.77 -30.69 18.32
CA ASP A 134 22.83 -29.70 18.51
C ASP A 134 22.83 -28.62 17.41
N ILE A 135 22.13 -28.87 16.30
CA ILE A 135 22.00 -27.90 15.20
C ILE A 135 20.82 -26.99 15.51
N ILE A 136 21.14 -25.75 15.89
CA ILE A 136 20.18 -24.70 16.18
C ILE A 136 20.01 -23.84 14.93
N ASN A 137 18.78 -23.70 14.43
CA ASN A 137 18.47 -23.00 13.18
C ASN A 137 17.95 -21.58 13.40
N THR A 138 17.13 -21.35 14.44
CA THR A 138 16.42 -20.08 14.63
C THR A 138 15.93 -19.90 16.08
N PHE A 139 15.62 -18.66 16.46
CA PHE A 139 15.07 -18.30 17.76
C PHE A 139 13.93 -17.31 17.67
N LYS A 140 13.04 -17.34 18.67
CA LYS A 140 12.14 -16.25 19.02
C LYS A 140 11.91 -16.20 20.53
N ILE A 141 11.59 -15.03 21.07
CA ILE A 141 11.22 -14.86 22.47
C ILE A 141 9.76 -14.43 22.52
N ASP A 142 8.93 -15.18 23.23
CA ASP A 142 7.51 -14.84 23.37
C ASP A 142 7.29 -13.70 24.37
N PRO A 143 6.10 -13.06 24.40
CA PRO A 143 5.82 -11.97 25.34
C PRO A 143 5.94 -12.34 26.82
N ALA A 144 5.89 -13.64 27.15
CA ALA A 144 6.13 -14.16 28.49
C ALA A 144 7.62 -14.43 28.77
N SER A 145 8.51 -13.97 27.89
CA SER A 145 9.97 -14.14 27.96
C SER A 145 10.46 -15.59 27.87
N ASN A 146 9.66 -16.50 27.30
CA ASN A 146 10.13 -17.85 27.02
C ASN A 146 10.92 -17.88 25.70
N LEU A 147 12.02 -18.63 25.70
CA LEU A 147 12.83 -18.84 24.51
C LEU A 147 12.28 -20.01 23.69
N TRP A 148 11.90 -19.72 22.45
CA TRP A 148 11.53 -20.72 21.45
C TRP A 148 12.71 -20.96 20.52
N ILE A 149 13.11 -22.23 20.40
CA ILE A 149 14.32 -22.68 19.74
C ILE A 149 13.94 -23.64 18.62
N GLY A 150 14.20 -23.26 17.37
CA GLY A 150 14.05 -24.13 16.23
C GLY A 150 15.33 -24.93 16.00
N THR A 151 15.23 -26.25 15.98
CA THR A 151 16.37 -27.15 15.76
C THR A 151 16.17 -28.02 14.52
N ALA A 152 17.22 -28.73 14.10
CA ALA A 152 17.10 -29.69 13.01
C ALA A 152 16.19 -30.89 13.32
N ASN A 153 15.91 -31.18 14.60
CA ASN A 153 15.11 -32.34 15.05
C ASN A 153 13.94 -31.99 15.98
N GLY A 154 13.46 -30.75 15.98
CA GLY A 154 12.24 -30.35 16.69
C GLY A 154 12.23 -28.89 17.12
N LEU A 155 11.09 -28.46 17.64
CA LEU A 155 10.90 -27.16 18.27
C LEU A 155 11.01 -27.31 19.79
N VAL A 156 11.67 -26.38 20.46
CA VAL A 156 11.84 -26.41 21.91
C VAL A 156 11.39 -25.09 22.52
N LYS A 157 10.60 -25.15 23.59
CA LYS A 157 10.26 -24.01 24.45
C LYS A 157 11.02 -24.13 25.77
N TYR A 158 11.74 -23.08 26.15
CA TYR A 158 12.46 -22.98 27.41
C TYR A 158 11.96 -21.77 28.21
N ASP A 159 11.44 -22.01 29.41
CA ASP A 159 10.86 -20.98 30.29
C ASP A 159 11.87 -20.40 31.30
N GLY A 160 13.15 -20.78 31.19
CA GLY A 160 14.21 -20.46 32.16
C GLY A 160 14.48 -21.58 33.17
N ILE A 161 13.58 -22.56 33.28
CA ILE A 161 13.70 -23.70 34.20
C ILE A 161 13.45 -25.01 33.45
N ASN A 162 12.30 -25.11 32.79
CA ASN A 162 11.79 -26.30 32.12
C ASN A 162 12.00 -26.23 30.61
N TRP A 163 12.23 -27.40 30.03
CA TRP A 163 12.34 -27.60 28.59
C TRP A 163 11.14 -28.40 28.11
N THR A 164 10.38 -27.84 27.16
CA THR A 164 9.29 -28.54 26.48
C THR A 164 9.67 -28.77 25.03
N VAL A 165 9.67 -30.03 24.60
CA VAL A 165 10.12 -30.43 23.25
C VAL A 165 8.91 -30.87 22.41
N TYR A 166 8.77 -30.29 21.22
CA TYR A 166 7.76 -30.64 20.22
C TYR A 166 8.44 -31.22 18.97
N ASN A 167 8.07 -32.44 18.60
CA ASN A 167 8.56 -33.15 17.44
C ASN A 167 7.45 -34.04 16.84
N SER A 168 7.77 -34.76 15.78
CA SER A 168 6.83 -35.56 15.01
C SER A 168 6.28 -36.79 15.72
N SER A 169 6.83 -37.17 16.88
CA SER A 169 6.32 -38.28 17.67
C SER A 169 5.43 -37.85 18.83
N ASN A 170 5.48 -36.57 19.24
CA ASN A 170 4.77 -36.09 20.42
C ASN A 170 3.91 -34.82 20.18
N SER A 171 3.84 -34.33 18.95
CA SER A 171 3.09 -33.13 18.58
C SER A 171 2.40 -33.30 17.22
N GLY A 172 1.65 -32.29 16.76
CA GLY A 172 1.05 -32.30 15.42
C GLY A 172 1.99 -31.90 14.29
N LEU A 173 3.27 -31.64 14.59
CA LEU A 173 4.31 -31.51 13.57
C LEU A 173 4.47 -32.84 12.84
N THR A 174 4.55 -32.84 11.51
CA THR A 174 4.79 -34.08 10.74
C THR A 174 6.25 -34.23 10.30
N ARG A 175 7.06 -33.19 10.47
CA ARG A 175 8.52 -33.16 10.28
C ARG A 175 9.18 -32.33 11.38
N ASN A 176 10.47 -32.54 11.56
CA ASN A 176 11.20 -32.04 12.73
C ASN A 176 12.15 -30.87 12.44
N ASN A 177 12.50 -30.61 11.19
CA ASN A 177 13.51 -29.61 10.86
C ASN A 177 12.86 -28.22 10.80
N ILE A 178 13.02 -27.46 11.88
CA ILE A 178 12.41 -26.14 12.04
C ILE A 178 13.29 -25.07 11.38
N THR A 179 12.73 -24.28 10.47
CA THR A 179 13.46 -23.26 9.71
C THR A 179 13.14 -21.84 10.15
N SER A 180 11.92 -21.59 10.64
CA SER A 180 11.49 -20.27 11.11
C SER A 180 10.43 -20.38 12.19
N ILE A 181 10.33 -19.36 13.04
CA ILE A 181 9.34 -19.24 14.11
C ILE A 181 8.83 -17.80 14.08
N GLU A 182 7.52 -17.59 14.22
CA GLU A 182 6.93 -16.26 14.36
C GLU A 182 5.70 -16.31 15.29
N PHE A 183 5.38 -15.20 15.95
CA PHE A 183 4.18 -15.12 16.80
C PHE A 183 3.04 -14.39 16.08
N GLY A 184 1.84 -14.96 16.17
CA GLY A 184 0.60 -14.29 15.78
C GLY A 184 -0.17 -13.76 16.98
N ILE A 185 -1.40 -13.30 16.73
CA ILE A 185 -2.33 -12.86 17.77
C ILE A 185 -2.59 -14.00 18.79
N ASN A 186 -2.87 -13.63 20.04
CA ASN A 186 -3.14 -14.52 21.17
C ASN A 186 -1.99 -15.49 21.48
N ASN A 187 -0.74 -15.08 21.23
CA ASN A 187 0.46 -15.89 21.43
C ASN A 187 0.47 -17.20 20.64
N SER A 188 -0.25 -17.25 19.52
CA SER A 188 -0.13 -18.39 18.60
C SER A 188 1.27 -18.43 17.99
N VAL A 189 1.83 -19.64 17.86
CA VAL A 189 3.18 -19.84 17.34
C VAL A 189 3.09 -20.42 15.94
N TRP A 190 3.58 -19.66 14.97
CA TRP A 190 3.75 -20.10 13.59
C TRP A 190 5.14 -20.67 13.41
N VAL A 191 5.22 -21.81 12.73
CA VAL A 191 6.44 -22.60 12.61
C VAL A 191 6.63 -23.01 11.15
N GLY A 192 7.75 -22.60 10.57
CA GLY A 192 8.22 -23.08 9.28
C GLY A 192 8.99 -24.38 9.46
N VAL A 193 8.63 -25.39 8.69
CA VAL A 193 9.22 -26.73 8.74
C VAL A 193 9.73 -27.09 7.36
N LYS A 194 10.98 -27.57 7.29
CA LYS A 194 11.66 -27.90 6.04
C LYS A 194 10.91 -29.02 5.28
N ILE A 195 10.78 -28.84 3.97
CA ILE A 195 10.34 -29.90 3.06
C ILE A 195 11.59 -30.60 2.49
N SER A 196 11.67 -31.93 2.64
CA SER A 196 12.90 -32.67 2.34
C SER A 196 12.98 -33.20 0.90
N SER A 197 11.84 -33.34 0.22
CA SER A 197 11.79 -33.75 -1.19
C SER A 197 10.50 -33.30 -1.87
N TYR A 198 10.46 -33.34 -3.20
CA TYR A 198 9.27 -33.01 -3.99
C TYR A 198 8.01 -33.79 -3.56
N TYR A 199 8.18 -35.00 -3.05
CA TYR A 199 7.08 -35.87 -2.59
C TYR A 199 6.85 -35.80 -1.07
N ASP A 200 7.57 -34.93 -0.37
CA ASP A 200 7.46 -34.78 1.07
C ASP A 200 6.30 -33.84 1.43
N ASN A 201 5.10 -34.39 1.64
CA ASN A 201 3.93 -33.64 2.08
C ASN A 201 3.92 -33.35 3.60
N GLY A 202 5.04 -33.56 4.30
CA GLY A 202 5.14 -33.41 5.76
C GLY A 202 5.79 -32.10 6.24
N GLY A 203 6.40 -31.30 5.37
CA GLY A 203 6.94 -29.99 5.78
C GLY A 203 5.87 -28.89 5.77
N GLY A 204 6.28 -27.63 5.82
CA GLY A 204 5.38 -26.48 5.59
C GLY A 204 5.20 -25.51 6.73
N VAL A 205 4.00 -24.93 6.82
CA VAL A 205 3.66 -23.93 7.83
C VAL A 205 2.67 -24.53 8.81
N PHE A 206 3.05 -24.56 10.07
CA PHE A 206 2.27 -25.08 11.17
C PHE A 206 1.93 -23.95 12.15
N LYS A 207 0.77 -24.06 12.79
CA LYS A 207 0.34 -23.18 13.87
C LYS A 207 0.14 -23.98 15.15
N PHE A 208 0.65 -23.49 16.26
CA PHE A 208 0.34 -23.96 17.60
C PHE A 208 -0.43 -22.88 18.35
N ASP A 209 -1.63 -23.19 18.83
CA ASP A 209 -2.50 -22.24 19.55
C ASP A 209 -2.30 -22.24 21.07
N GLY A 210 -1.31 -23.00 21.57
CA GLY A 210 -1.09 -23.26 22.99
C GLY A 210 -1.61 -24.62 23.46
N SER A 211 -2.51 -25.24 22.70
CA SER A 211 -3.11 -26.54 23.02
C SER A 211 -3.08 -27.53 21.85
N SER A 212 -3.28 -27.04 20.63
CA SER A 212 -3.47 -27.83 19.42
C SER A 212 -2.58 -27.36 18.28
N TRP A 213 -2.31 -28.26 17.35
CA TRP A 213 -1.49 -28.03 16.16
C TRP A 213 -2.35 -28.09 14.91
N SER A 214 -2.17 -27.11 14.02
CA SER A 214 -2.83 -27.04 12.71
C SER A 214 -1.79 -26.93 11.61
N ASN A 215 -1.95 -27.71 10.54
CA ASN A 215 -1.11 -27.64 9.34
C ASN A 215 -1.82 -26.83 8.25
N TYR A 216 -1.15 -25.82 7.72
CA TYR A 216 -1.69 -24.92 6.71
C TYR A 216 -1.17 -25.19 5.30
N MET A 217 -0.60 -26.36 5.04
CA MET A 217 -0.27 -26.78 3.68
C MET A 217 -1.53 -27.20 2.89
N PRO A 218 -1.92 -26.50 1.80
CA PRO A 218 -2.92 -27.01 0.88
C PRO A 218 -2.40 -28.22 0.10
N TYR A 219 -3.31 -29.14 -0.23
CA TYR A 219 -3.10 -30.29 -1.12
C TYR A 219 -2.68 -29.89 -2.57
N ASN A 220 -2.61 -28.58 -2.85
CA ASN A 220 -2.28 -27.97 -4.15
C ASN A 220 -1.20 -26.88 -4.03
N TRP A 221 -0.25 -27.01 -3.09
CA TRP A 221 0.94 -26.15 -3.05
C TRP A 221 1.58 -26.10 -4.45
N PRO A 222 1.92 -24.92 -5.02
CA PRO A 222 2.43 -24.85 -6.38
C PRO A 222 3.68 -25.72 -6.45
N TRP A 223 3.62 -26.72 -7.33
CA TRP A 223 4.35 -27.99 -7.24
C TRP A 223 5.87 -27.83 -7.39
N ASN A 224 6.38 -26.60 -7.49
CA ASN A 224 7.78 -26.30 -7.74
C ASN A 224 8.54 -25.74 -6.52
N TYR A 225 7.91 -25.55 -5.35
CA TYR A 225 8.55 -25.01 -4.15
C TYR A 225 8.93 -26.06 -3.11
N SER A 226 10.14 -25.92 -2.59
CA SER A 226 10.86 -26.78 -1.66
C SER A 226 10.72 -26.31 -0.22
N SER A 227 11.68 -25.56 0.33
CA SER A 227 11.73 -25.26 1.77
C SER A 227 11.10 -23.91 2.12
N ILE A 228 10.38 -23.86 3.25
CA ILE A 228 10.05 -22.61 3.93
C ILE A 228 11.35 -22.04 4.51
N THR A 229 11.65 -20.80 4.17
CA THR A 229 12.92 -20.14 4.47
C THR A 229 12.76 -19.05 5.53
N SER A 230 11.62 -18.39 5.56
CA SER A 230 11.28 -17.38 6.55
C SER A 230 9.77 -17.24 6.67
N LEU A 231 9.33 -16.75 7.84
CA LEU A 231 7.97 -16.34 8.11
C LEU A 231 8.00 -14.93 8.68
N ALA A 232 6.97 -14.15 8.41
CA ALA A 232 6.69 -12.91 9.11
C ALA A 232 5.18 -12.76 9.29
N VAL A 233 4.73 -12.10 10.36
CA VAL A 233 3.32 -11.87 10.64
C VAL A 233 3.04 -10.37 10.63
N ASP A 234 2.05 -9.94 9.85
CA ASP A 234 1.66 -8.53 9.77
C ASP A 234 0.68 -8.13 10.90
N SER A 235 0.43 -6.83 11.03
CA SER A 235 -0.50 -6.29 12.05
C SER A 235 -1.94 -6.78 11.89
N SER A 236 -2.31 -7.25 10.70
CA SER A 236 -3.61 -7.87 10.39
C SER A 236 -3.61 -9.38 10.67
N ASN A 237 -2.52 -9.89 11.24
CA ASN A 237 -2.29 -11.30 11.57
C ASN A 237 -2.26 -12.22 10.35
N ASN A 238 -1.98 -11.72 9.15
CA ASN A 238 -1.66 -12.57 8.02
C ASN A 238 -0.21 -13.05 8.12
N VAL A 239 0.03 -14.27 7.63
CA VAL A 239 1.37 -14.86 7.65
C VAL A 239 1.98 -14.75 6.26
N TRP A 240 3.08 -14.02 6.17
CA TRP A 240 3.92 -13.91 4.99
C TRP A 240 4.94 -15.04 5.01
N ILE A 241 5.05 -15.77 3.91
CA ILE A 241 5.80 -17.03 3.83
C ILE A 241 6.80 -16.93 2.68
N GLY A 242 8.09 -17.02 3.01
CA GLY A 242 9.16 -17.10 2.02
C GLY A 242 9.48 -18.55 1.71
N ALA A 243 9.37 -18.97 0.45
CA ALA A 243 9.70 -20.34 0.04
C ALA A 243 10.60 -20.37 -1.21
N GLN A 244 11.47 -21.37 -1.29
CA GLN A 244 12.41 -21.52 -2.39
C GLN A 244 11.97 -22.62 -3.38
N LYS A 245 12.17 -22.46 -4.70
CA LYS A 245 11.95 -23.54 -5.67
C LYS A 245 12.94 -24.70 -5.57
N TRP A 246 12.50 -25.92 -5.94
CA TRP A 246 13.37 -27.11 -6.00
C TRP A 246 14.59 -26.93 -6.92
N SER A 247 14.48 -26.14 -7.98
CA SER A 247 15.61 -25.82 -8.86
C SER A 247 16.68 -24.98 -8.18
N GLY A 248 16.36 -24.35 -7.04
CA GLY A 248 17.26 -23.44 -6.33
C GLY A 248 17.34 -22.03 -6.93
N GLU A 249 16.76 -21.82 -8.12
CA GLU A 249 16.96 -20.63 -8.96
C GLU A 249 16.01 -19.47 -8.63
N THR A 250 14.86 -19.73 -8.03
CA THR A 250 13.86 -18.70 -7.70
C THR A 250 13.24 -18.93 -6.33
N ALA A 251 12.90 -17.85 -5.63
CA ALA A 251 12.10 -17.86 -4.42
C ALA A 251 10.76 -17.15 -4.67
N GLY A 252 9.74 -17.58 -3.94
CA GLY A 252 8.39 -17.04 -4.01
C GLY A 252 7.94 -16.61 -2.63
N ILE A 253 7.12 -15.55 -2.61
CA ILE A 253 6.43 -15.10 -1.40
C ILE A 253 4.99 -15.57 -1.50
N PHE A 254 4.47 -16.05 -0.38
CA PHE A 254 3.08 -16.46 -0.24
C PHE A 254 2.46 -15.72 0.92
N LEU A 255 1.17 -15.43 0.80
CA LEU A 255 0.38 -14.81 1.86
C LEU A 255 -0.68 -15.80 2.33
N LEU A 256 -0.62 -16.17 3.59
CA LEU A 256 -1.70 -16.88 4.29
C LEU A 256 -2.57 -15.84 4.99
N ASN A 257 -3.78 -15.66 4.46
CA ASN A 257 -4.82 -14.92 5.17
C ASN A 257 -5.40 -15.82 6.26
N THR A 258 -5.24 -15.41 7.51
CA THR A 258 -5.61 -16.23 8.68
C THR A 258 -7.10 -16.18 8.99
N THR A 259 -7.84 -15.22 8.46
CA THR A 259 -9.30 -15.13 8.57
C THR A 259 -9.98 -16.09 7.60
N SER A 260 -9.55 -16.09 6.33
CA SER A 260 -10.11 -16.97 5.29
C SER A 260 -9.44 -18.34 5.23
N ASN A 261 -8.31 -18.54 5.93
CA ASN A 261 -7.44 -19.72 5.83
C ASN A 261 -6.99 -20.03 4.39
N THR A 262 -6.83 -19.00 3.56
CA THR A 262 -6.39 -19.16 2.17
C THR A 262 -4.95 -18.74 2.01
N ILE A 263 -4.16 -19.57 1.31
CA ILE A 263 -2.81 -19.22 0.87
C ILE A 263 -2.87 -18.81 -0.59
N ALA A 264 -2.34 -17.62 -0.88
CA ALA A 264 -2.15 -17.14 -2.24
C ALA A 264 -0.64 -17.01 -2.53
N PHE A 265 -0.24 -17.37 -3.75
CA PHE A 265 1.03 -16.93 -4.29
C PHE A 265 0.99 -15.40 -4.39
N TYR A 266 1.99 -14.74 -3.80
CA TYR A 266 2.02 -13.30 -3.70
C TYR A 266 2.91 -12.67 -4.77
N ASP A 267 4.17 -13.12 -4.87
CA ASP A 267 5.14 -12.50 -5.77
C ASP A 267 6.31 -13.45 -6.11
N THR A 268 6.84 -13.30 -7.33
CA THR A 268 8.16 -13.79 -7.71
C THR A 268 9.17 -12.69 -7.47
N VAL A 269 10.05 -12.87 -6.49
CA VAL A 269 11.09 -11.88 -6.20
C VAL A 269 12.11 -11.86 -7.36
N PRO A 270 12.26 -10.76 -8.13
CA PRO A 270 13.13 -10.73 -9.30
C PRO A 270 14.58 -11.01 -8.91
N GLY A 271 15.13 -12.10 -9.45
CA GLY A 271 16.50 -12.52 -9.24
C GLY A 271 16.73 -13.58 -8.16
N ALA A 272 15.80 -13.90 -7.27
CA ALA A 272 16.08 -14.60 -6.01
C ALA A 272 16.69 -16.02 -6.13
N GLY A 273 18.02 -16.12 -6.01
CA GLY A 273 18.67 -17.31 -5.47
C GLY A 273 18.55 -17.36 -3.93
N LEU A 274 18.30 -18.56 -3.38
CA LEU A 274 18.42 -19.02 -1.99
C LEU A 274 18.04 -18.03 -0.85
N PHE A 275 16.95 -18.35 -0.11
CA PHE A 275 16.53 -17.84 1.22
C PHE A 275 16.07 -16.37 1.33
N PRO A 276 14.83 -16.03 0.93
CA PRO A 276 14.28 -14.71 1.25
C PRO A 276 14.19 -14.51 2.76
N ALA A 277 14.74 -13.41 3.27
CA ALA A 277 14.53 -12.97 4.65
C ALA A 277 13.31 -12.05 4.71
N LEU A 278 12.20 -12.54 5.26
CA LEU A 278 11.02 -11.70 5.50
C LEU A 278 11.13 -11.04 6.87
N PHE A 279 10.84 -9.74 6.91
CA PHE A 279 10.79 -8.96 8.14
C PHE A 279 9.67 -7.93 8.03
N ILE A 280 8.92 -7.73 9.12
CA ILE A 280 7.90 -6.69 9.20
C ILE A 280 8.30 -5.78 10.35
N ASP A 281 8.47 -4.50 10.05
CA ASP A 281 8.94 -3.53 11.04
C ASP A 281 7.80 -3.05 11.95
N SER A 282 8.14 -2.25 12.96
CA SER A 282 7.18 -1.72 13.94
C SER A 282 6.11 -0.82 13.32
N LEU A 283 6.30 -0.34 12.08
CA LEU A 283 5.34 0.45 11.31
C LEU A 283 4.52 -0.43 10.35
N ASN A 284 4.61 -1.75 10.49
CA ASN A 284 3.96 -2.74 9.64
C ASN A 284 4.42 -2.68 8.16
N VAL A 285 5.60 -2.12 7.89
CA VAL A 285 6.21 -2.15 6.57
C VAL A 285 6.82 -3.53 6.36
N LYS A 286 6.54 -4.11 5.21
CA LYS A 286 7.05 -5.44 4.82
C LYS A 286 8.39 -5.26 4.14
N TRP A 287 9.41 -5.91 4.66
CA TRP A 287 10.77 -5.91 4.15
C TRP A 287 11.15 -7.32 3.71
N ILE A 288 11.67 -7.43 2.49
CA ILE A 288 11.96 -8.70 1.82
C ILE A 288 13.43 -8.69 1.42
N GLY A 289 14.26 -9.49 2.08
CA GLY A 289 15.62 -9.76 1.66
C GLY A 289 15.65 -10.60 0.38
N THR A 290 16.45 -10.19 -0.58
CA THR A 290 16.63 -10.86 -1.89
C THR A 290 18.13 -11.01 -2.19
N ASN A 291 18.48 -11.78 -3.23
CA ASN A 291 19.86 -11.83 -3.72
C ASN A 291 20.31 -10.59 -4.49
N LYS A 292 19.40 -9.64 -4.72
CA LYS A 292 19.67 -8.31 -5.29
C LYS A 292 19.40 -7.22 -4.25
N GLY A 293 19.48 -7.57 -2.96
CA GLY A 293 19.29 -6.67 -1.83
C GLY A 293 17.90 -6.67 -1.23
N LEU A 294 17.58 -5.64 -0.47
CA LEU A 294 16.36 -5.56 0.33
C LEU A 294 15.20 -4.94 -0.48
N VAL A 295 13.98 -5.46 -0.41
CA VAL A 295 12.81 -4.86 -1.07
C VAL A 295 11.87 -4.40 0.02
N LYS A 296 11.46 -3.12 -0.05
CA LYS A 296 10.36 -2.61 0.74
C LYS A 296 9.09 -2.90 -0.04
N HIS A 297 8.18 -3.65 0.56
CA HIS A 297 6.88 -3.92 0.02
C HIS A 297 5.89 -2.89 0.56
N GLU A 298 5.35 -2.09 -0.35
CA GLU A 298 4.26 -1.15 -0.12
C GLU A 298 3.00 -1.75 -0.77
N SER A 299 1.88 -1.74 -0.06
CA SER A 299 0.58 -2.17 -0.60
C SER A 299 0.30 -1.47 -1.94
N SER A 300 -0.12 -2.25 -2.94
CA SER A 300 -0.30 -1.84 -4.33
C SER A 300 -1.17 -0.57 -4.49
N PHE A 301 -0.56 0.53 -4.93
CA PHE A 301 -1.16 1.85 -5.18
C PHE A 301 -1.89 1.99 -6.53
N TYR A 302 -2.41 0.89 -7.06
CA TYR A 302 -2.96 0.87 -8.41
C TYR A 302 -4.48 0.78 -8.41
N THR A 303 -5.12 1.78 -9.03
CA THR A 303 -6.52 1.66 -9.41
C THR A 303 -6.62 0.91 -10.73
N LYS A 304 -7.33 -0.22 -10.71
CA LYS A 304 -7.58 -1.06 -11.87
C LYS A 304 -8.83 -0.62 -12.62
N ILE A 305 -8.71 -0.40 -13.93
CA ILE A 305 -9.81 -0.03 -14.81
C ILE A 305 -9.81 -0.98 -16.01
N ASN A 306 -10.90 -1.69 -16.22
CA ASN A 306 -11.06 -2.65 -17.31
C ASN A 306 -12.52 -2.72 -17.77
N THR A 307 -12.82 -3.54 -18.78
CA THR A 307 -14.19 -3.72 -19.32
C THR A 307 -15.21 -4.24 -18.31
N SER A 308 -14.77 -4.85 -17.21
CA SER A 308 -15.68 -5.40 -16.19
C SER A 308 -16.10 -4.39 -15.13
N ASN A 309 -15.37 -3.28 -14.97
CA ASN A 309 -15.59 -2.32 -13.90
C ASN A 309 -15.64 -0.85 -14.35
N SER A 310 -15.67 -0.60 -15.66
CA SER A 310 -15.67 0.76 -16.23
C SER A 310 -16.38 0.81 -17.58
N GLY A 311 -16.49 1.99 -18.17
CA GLY A 311 -17.00 2.17 -19.54
C GLY A 311 -15.97 1.87 -20.63
N LEU A 312 -14.82 1.27 -20.28
CA LEU A 312 -13.84 0.81 -21.25
C LEU A 312 -14.43 -0.33 -22.09
N THR A 313 -14.27 -0.27 -23.41
CA THR A 313 -14.84 -1.26 -24.34
C THR A 313 -13.91 -2.43 -24.66
N LYS A 314 -12.60 -2.26 -24.44
CA LYS A 314 -11.55 -3.26 -24.69
C LYS A 314 -10.46 -3.18 -23.64
N ASN A 315 -9.94 -4.33 -23.22
CA ASN A 315 -8.81 -4.39 -22.29
C ASN A 315 -7.46 -4.24 -23.00
N PHE A 316 -7.35 -4.66 -24.25
CA PHE A 316 -6.10 -4.54 -25.00
C PHE A 316 -5.95 -3.12 -25.56
N LEU A 317 -5.11 -2.31 -24.92
CA LEU A 317 -4.88 -0.92 -25.29
C LEU A 317 -3.49 -0.76 -25.90
N LEU A 318 -3.39 0.04 -26.97
CA LEU A 318 -2.14 0.31 -27.68
C LEU A 318 -1.57 1.70 -27.38
N GLY A 319 -2.46 2.66 -27.10
CA GLY A 319 -2.09 4.06 -27.01
C GLY A 319 -2.91 4.81 -25.98
N LEU A 320 -2.28 5.85 -25.45
CA LEU A 320 -2.85 6.78 -24.51
C LEU A 320 -2.33 8.18 -24.83
N CYS A 321 -3.25 9.14 -24.93
CA CYS A 321 -2.92 10.55 -24.97
C CYS A 321 -3.81 11.33 -24.00
N ILE A 322 -3.28 12.42 -23.44
CA ILE A 322 -4.04 13.34 -22.57
C ILE A 322 -4.17 14.67 -23.31
N ASP A 323 -5.40 15.18 -23.43
CA ASP A 323 -5.63 16.47 -24.07
C ASP A 323 -5.47 17.65 -23.09
N LYS A 324 -5.52 18.87 -23.61
CA LYS A 324 -5.36 20.09 -22.81
C LYS A 324 -6.43 20.28 -21.72
N PHE A 325 -7.56 19.59 -21.84
CA PHE A 325 -8.65 19.62 -20.86
C PHE A 325 -8.52 18.49 -19.84
N ASN A 326 -7.38 17.78 -19.84
CA ASN A 326 -7.07 16.65 -18.98
C ASN A 326 -7.96 15.41 -19.23
N ASN A 327 -8.59 15.30 -20.39
CA ASN A 327 -9.29 14.07 -20.77
C ASN A 327 -8.28 13.01 -21.21
N LYS A 328 -8.53 11.76 -20.84
CA LYS A 328 -7.70 10.61 -21.19
C LYS A 328 -8.31 9.92 -22.39
N TRP A 329 -7.53 9.74 -23.43
CA TRP A 329 -7.96 9.10 -24.68
C TRP A 329 -7.19 7.81 -24.86
N PHE A 330 -7.91 6.69 -24.87
CA PHE A 330 -7.37 5.36 -25.02
C PHE A 330 -7.72 4.81 -26.40
N VAL A 331 -6.76 4.13 -27.02
CA VAL A 331 -6.93 3.50 -28.33
C VAL A 331 -6.72 2.00 -28.21
N SER A 332 -7.64 1.21 -28.76
CA SER A 332 -7.60 -0.26 -28.74
C SER A 332 -7.52 -0.88 -30.13
N PHE A 333 -6.89 -2.05 -30.22
CA PHE A 333 -6.74 -2.81 -31.47
C PHE A 333 -7.97 -3.67 -31.81
N SER A 334 -8.14 -4.00 -33.10
CA SER A 334 -9.08 -5.02 -33.60
C SER A 334 -8.35 -6.31 -33.93
N ASP A 335 -8.77 -7.46 -33.38
CA ASP A 335 -8.26 -8.76 -33.82
C ASP A 335 -8.57 -8.98 -35.30
N ILE A 336 -7.58 -8.75 -36.17
CA ILE A 336 -7.59 -9.32 -37.51
C ILE A 336 -7.10 -10.76 -37.35
N THR A 337 -8.02 -11.65 -36.97
CA THR A 337 -7.80 -13.07 -37.23
C THR A 337 -7.75 -13.26 -38.73
N LEU A 338 -6.53 -13.42 -39.27
CA LEU A 338 -6.31 -13.91 -40.62
C LEU A 338 -6.84 -15.35 -40.70
N GLY A 339 -8.14 -15.50 -40.96
CA GLY A 339 -8.76 -16.77 -41.32
C GLY A 339 -10.02 -17.13 -40.53
N VAL A 340 -11.15 -17.13 -41.25
CA VAL A 340 -12.41 -17.88 -40.99
C VAL A 340 -13.07 -17.73 -39.60
N GLY A 341 -13.95 -16.74 -39.45
CA GLY A 341 -14.89 -16.60 -38.32
C GLY A 341 -15.78 -15.34 -38.43
N PRO A 342 -16.91 -15.25 -37.68
CA PRO A 342 -17.90 -14.16 -37.78
C PRO A 342 -17.36 -12.83 -37.20
N PRO A 343 -18.07 -11.69 -37.34
CA PRO A 343 -17.53 -10.41 -37.79
C PRO A 343 -16.40 -9.84 -36.92
N VAL A 344 -15.40 -9.31 -37.64
CA VAL A 344 -14.22 -8.58 -37.18
C VAL A 344 -14.58 -7.61 -36.05
N GLN A 345 -14.03 -7.83 -34.86
CA GLN A 345 -14.20 -6.89 -33.74
C GLN A 345 -13.36 -5.64 -34.02
N MET A 346 -14.00 -4.56 -34.49
CA MET A 346 -13.33 -3.30 -34.81
C MET A 346 -12.72 -2.65 -33.55
N GLY A 347 -11.61 -1.92 -33.71
CA GLY A 347 -10.96 -1.18 -32.64
C GLY A 347 -11.84 -0.02 -32.16
N SER A 348 -11.47 0.59 -31.04
CA SER A 348 -12.27 1.65 -30.42
C SER A 348 -11.38 2.76 -29.87
N LEU A 349 -11.91 3.97 -29.92
CA LEU A 349 -11.37 5.13 -29.24
C LEU A 349 -12.27 5.44 -28.05
N VAL A 350 -11.69 5.50 -26.86
CA VAL A 350 -12.44 5.72 -25.62
C VAL A 350 -11.91 6.96 -24.92
N LYS A 351 -12.81 7.87 -24.55
CA LYS A 351 -12.52 9.07 -23.76
C LYS A 351 -12.96 8.86 -22.31
N PHE A 352 -12.11 9.25 -21.37
CA PHE A 352 -12.49 9.47 -19.97
C PHE A 352 -12.23 10.92 -19.59
N ASP A 353 -13.27 11.64 -19.17
CA ASP A 353 -13.19 13.07 -18.82
C ASP A 353 -12.97 13.35 -17.33
N GLY A 354 -12.88 12.29 -16.51
CA GLY A 354 -12.80 12.38 -15.06
C GLY A 354 -14.07 11.94 -14.35
N ALA A 355 -15.21 11.89 -15.04
CA ALA A 355 -16.48 11.42 -14.50
C ALA A 355 -17.09 10.32 -15.37
N GLU A 356 -17.10 10.50 -16.70
CA GLU A 356 -17.79 9.63 -17.64
C GLU A 356 -16.85 9.05 -18.70
N TRP A 357 -17.27 7.88 -19.21
CA TRP A 357 -16.62 7.17 -20.30
C TRP A 357 -17.44 7.34 -21.58
N THR A 358 -16.83 7.88 -22.63
CA THR A 358 -17.45 8.03 -23.95
C THR A 358 -16.71 7.20 -24.99
N THR A 359 -17.44 6.33 -25.70
CA THR A 359 -16.86 5.47 -26.74
C THR A 359 -17.16 6.03 -28.14
N TYR A 360 -16.12 6.11 -28.96
CA TYR A 360 -16.18 6.43 -30.37
C TYR A 360 -15.87 5.17 -31.19
N THR A 361 -16.78 4.85 -32.08
CA THR A 361 -16.80 3.70 -33.00
C THR A 361 -17.03 4.19 -34.43
N TYR A 362 -16.95 3.31 -35.42
CA TYR A 362 -17.24 3.64 -36.82
C TYR A 362 -18.70 4.13 -37.06
N LEU A 363 -19.63 3.87 -36.12
CA LEU A 363 -21.02 4.29 -36.22
C LEU A 363 -21.24 5.77 -35.85
N ASN A 364 -20.35 6.32 -35.03
CA ASN A 364 -20.43 7.70 -34.52
C ASN A 364 -19.13 8.50 -34.78
N SER A 365 -18.27 8.00 -35.67
CA SER A 365 -17.10 8.68 -36.21
C SER A 365 -16.84 8.22 -37.65
N PRO A 366 -16.45 9.14 -38.56
CA PRO A 366 -16.16 8.84 -39.95
C PRO A 366 -14.82 8.11 -40.17
N VAL A 367 -14.04 7.85 -39.13
CA VAL A 367 -12.78 7.11 -39.23
C VAL A 367 -13.05 5.63 -38.93
N SER A 368 -12.83 4.75 -39.91
CA SER A 368 -12.87 3.31 -39.66
C SER A 368 -11.76 2.95 -38.66
N TYR A 369 -12.16 2.55 -37.45
CA TYR A 369 -11.25 2.20 -36.37
C TYR A 369 -10.82 0.73 -36.41
N SER A 370 -10.83 0.10 -37.58
CA SER A 370 -10.15 -1.17 -37.85
C SER A 370 -8.63 -1.00 -37.66
N GLY A 371 -8.19 -0.80 -36.41
CA GLY A 371 -6.80 -0.80 -36.01
C GLY A 371 -6.19 0.55 -35.63
N ALA A 372 -6.94 1.59 -35.21
CA ALA A 372 -6.34 2.87 -34.85
C ALA A 372 -5.13 2.66 -33.92
N LEU A 373 -3.96 3.16 -34.31
CA LEU A 373 -2.69 2.83 -33.66
C LEU A 373 -2.26 3.91 -32.67
N PHE A 374 -2.54 5.18 -32.98
CA PHE A 374 -2.06 6.31 -32.19
C PHE A 374 -3.08 7.46 -32.13
N CYS A 375 -3.07 8.17 -31.00
CA CYS A 375 -3.75 9.44 -30.83
C CYS A 375 -2.79 10.52 -30.33
N THR A 376 -3.05 11.77 -30.69
CA THR A 376 -2.38 12.93 -30.12
C THR A 376 -3.37 14.08 -30.01
N ALA A 377 -3.14 15.02 -29.10
CA ALA A 377 -3.95 16.23 -28.96
C ALA A 377 -3.09 17.44 -29.29
N ASP A 378 -3.66 18.40 -30.02
CA ASP A 378 -3.01 19.69 -30.24
C ASP A 378 -3.30 20.68 -29.09
N ASP A 379 -2.53 21.77 -29.04
CA ASP A 379 -2.61 22.77 -27.97
C ASP A 379 -3.93 23.55 -27.93
N ILE A 380 -4.74 23.48 -29.00
CA ILE A 380 -6.08 24.06 -29.03
C ILE A 380 -7.16 23.03 -28.66
N GLY A 381 -6.78 21.79 -28.39
CA GLY A 381 -7.64 20.75 -27.81
C GLY A 381 -8.33 19.88 -28.86
N ASN A 382 -7.92 19.94 -30.13
CA ASN A 382 -8.39 18.96 -31.09
C ASN A 382 -7.64 17.65 -30.85
N LEU A 383 -8.38 16.55 -30.95
CA LEU A 383 -7.83 15.21 -30.97
C LEU A 383 -7.55 14.80 -32.42
N TRP A 384 -6.39 14.22 -32.64
CA TRP A 384 -5.95 13.68 -33.92
C TRP A 384 -5.72 12.17 -33.77
N VAL A 385 -6.25 11.40 -34.71
CA VAL A 385 -6.23 9.93 -34.65
C VAL A 385 -5.75 9.38 -35.99
N SER A 386 -4.78 8.47 -35.93
CA SER A 386 -4.20 7.86 -37.12
C SER A 386 -5.18 6.86 -37.74
N PRO A 387 -5.11 6.62 -39.06
CA PRO A 387 -5.80 5.48 -39.64
C PRO A 387 -5.27 4.17 -39.05
N GLY A 388 -6.14 3.16 -39.01
CA GLY A 388 -5.87 1.87 -38.39
C GLY A 388 -5.54 0.73 -39.33
N ASP A 389 -5.90 0.87 -40.60
CA ASP A 389 -5.68 -0.13 -41.63
C ASP A 389 -4.89 0.46 -42.81
N TYR A 390 -4.29 -0.43 -43.60
CA TYR A 390 -3.58 -0.08 -44.82
C TYR A 390 -4.51 0.35 -45.97
N GLU A 391 -5.83 0.23 -45.77
CA GLU A 391 -6.84 0.42 -46.80
C GLU A 391 -7.44 1.84 -46.78
N HIS A 392 -7.48 2.52 -45.62
CA HIS A 392 -8.06 3.84 -45.46
C HIS A 392 -7.00 4.90 -45.12
N ASN A 393 -6.52 5.61 -46.14
CA ASN A 393 -5.53 6.69 -46.04
C ASN A 393 -6.10 8.00 -45.50
N ILE A 394 -6.67 7.99 -44.29
CA ILE A 394 -7.39 9.12 -43.70
C ILE A 394 -6.89 9.45 -42.30
N LEU A 395 -6.54 10.71 -42.06
CA LEU A 395 -6.31 11.27 -40.74
C LEU A 395 -7.63 11.80 -40.15
N GLY A 396 -7.97 11.36 -38.94
CA GLY A 396 -9.12 11.84 -38.20
C GLY A 396 -8.77 13.06 -37.35
N LYS A 397 -9.63 14.08 -37.36
CA LYS A 397 -9.58 15.22 -36.45
C LYS A 397 -10.92 15.41 -35.77
N PHE A 398 -10.91 15.50 -34.44
CA PHE A 398 -12.08 15.80 -33.61
C PHE A 398 -11.86 17.09 -32.85
N ASP A 399 -12.75 18.06 -33.02
CA ASP A 399 -12.65 19.39 -32.36
C ASP A 399 -13.35 19.46 -31.00
N GLY A 400 -13.84 18.33 -30.50
CA GLY A 400 -14.68 18.24 -29.30
C GLY A 400 -16.17 18.12 -29.61
N THR A 401 -16.59 18.45 -30.84
CA THR A 401 -17.99 18.40 -31.28
C THR A 401 -18.19 17.61 -32.57
N VAL A 402 -17.30 17.79 -33.55
CA VAL A 402 -17.44 17.25 -34.90
C VAL A 402 -16.15 16.54 -35.31
N TRP A 403 -16.33 15.42 -36.00
CA TRP A 403 -15.25 14.71 -36.67
C TRP A 403 -15.07 15.21 -38.10
N THR A 404 -13.82 15.43 -38.49
CA THR A 404 -13.40 15.75 -39.85
C THR A 404 -12.34 14.75 -40.31
N THR A 405 -12.37 14.42 -41.60
CA THR A 405 -11.42 13.48 -42.22
C THR A 405 -10.53 14.22 -43.20
N ILE A 406 -9.25 13.91 -43.17
CA ILE A 406 -8.23 14.52 -44.03
C ILE A 406 -7.52 13.41 -44.80
N SER A 407 -7.54 13.46 -46.13
CA SER A 407 -6.82 12.49 -46.96
C SER A 407 -5.31 12.62 -46.76
N LEU A 408 -4.65 11.49 -46.59
CA LEU A 408 -3.20 11.41 -46.50
C LEU A 408 -2.55 11.52 -47.90
N PRO A 409 -1.34 12.10 -47.98
CA PRO A 409 -0.61 12.25 -49.24
C PRO A 409 -0.02 10.94 -49.76
N SER A 410 0.16 9.95 -48.88
CA SER A 410 0.66 8.60 -49.17
C SER A 410 0.12 7.63 -48.12
N ALA A 411 0.23 6.33 -48.39
CA ALA A 411 -0.24 5.31 -47.46
C ALA A 411 0.53 5.37 -46.12
N ALA A 412 -0.22 5.39 -45.02
CA ALA A 412 0.34 5.41 -43.68
C ALA A 412 1.03 4.07 -43.37
N VAL A 413 2.17 4.14 -42.68
CA VAL A 413 2.87 2.97 -42.13
C VAL A 413 3.07 3.26 -40.66
N SER A 414 2.48 2.44 -39.78
CA SER A 414 2.73 2.46 -38.33
C SER A 414 2.82 3.89 -37.77
N ALA A 415 1.77 4.68 -38.04
CA ALA A 415 1.85 6.13 -38.03
C ALA A 415 1.85 6.72 -36.61
N TYR A 416 3.04 6.83 -36.01
CA TYR A 416 3.26 7.73 -34.89
C TYR A 416 2.78 9.14 -35.28
N LEU A 417 1.94 9.73 -34.44
CA LEU A 417 1.37 11.05 -34.61
C LEU A 417 1.97 12.02 -33.59
N PHE A 418 2.37 13.20 -34.06
CA PHE A 418 2.84 14.27 -33.20
C PHE A 418 2.16 15.58 -33.55
N ALA A 419 1.41 16.15 -32.60
CA ALA A 419 0.95 17.52 -32.67
C ALA A 419 2.02 18.44 -32.06
N ASP A 420 2.47 19.40 -32.84
CA ASP A 420 3.43 20.42 -32.41
C ASP A 420 2.70 21.66 -31.88
N ILE A 421 3.38 22.43 -31.04
CA ILE A 421 2.84 23.65 -30.39
C ILE A 421 2.39 24.72 -31.39
N ASP A 422 2.90 24.66 -32.61
CA ASP A 422 2.52 25.56 -33.71
C ASP A 422 1.29 25.06 -34.50
N SER A 423 0.53 24.10 -33.93
CA SER A 423 -0.62 23.41 -34.51
C SER A 423 -0.32 22.61 -35.78
N SER A 424 0.94 22.28 -36.02
CA SER A 424 1.31 21.37 -37.11
C SER A 424 1.16 19.92 -36.66
N ILE A 425 0.69 19.07 -37.56
CA ILE A 425 0.61 17.62 -37.32
C ILE A 425 1.70 16.92 -38.13
N TYR A 426 2.50 16.12 -37.47
CA TYR A 426 3.53 15.30 -38.08
C TYR A 426 3.09 13.84 -38.08
N LEU A 427 3.29 13.16 -39.20
CA LEU A 427 2.88 11.78 -39.41
C LEU A 427 3.85 11.08 -40.37
N ASN A 428 4.20 9.84 -40.06
CA ASN A 428 4.96 8.98 -40.97
C ASN A 428 4.07 8.30 -42.01
N THR A 429 4.58 8.23 -43.22
CA THR A 429 4.02 7.48 -44.35
C THR A 429 5.08 6.58 -44.97
N ASN A 430 4.70 5.72 -45.93
CA ASN A 430 5.63 4.94 -46.74
C ASN A 430 6.72 5.81 -47.40
N ASP A 431 6.39 7.05 -47.77
CA ASP A 431 7.28 7.96 -48.50
C ASP A 431 8.06 8.91 -47.57
N GLY A 432 7.97 8.70 -46.25
CA GLY A 432 8.71 9.46 -45.23
C GLY A 432 7.82 10.28 -44.29
N LEU A 433 8.45 11.21 -43.57
CA LEU A 433 7.82 12.06 -42.56
C LEU A 433 7.13 13.27 -43.21
N TYR A 434 5.82 13.38 -43.04
CA TYR A 434 5.01 14.50 -43.52
C TYR A 434 4.61 15.44 -42.39
N LYS A 435 4.43 16.71 -42.75
CA LYS A 435 3.88 17.79 -41.92
C LYS A 435 2.62 18.33 -42.57
N TYR A 436 1.53 18.33 -41.83
CA TYR A 436 0.28 18.97 -42.15
C TYR A 436 0.18 20.33 -41.43
N LYS A 437 -0.06 21.40 -42.19
CA LYS A 437 -0.32 22.74 -41.66
C LYS A 437 -1.13 23.55 -42.68
N ASN A 438 -2.06 24.39 -42.22
CA ASN A 438 -2.88 25.27 -43.08
C ASN A 438 -3.55 24.51 -44.25
N ASN A 439 -4.12 23.34 -43.98
CA ASN A 439 -4.75 22.46 -44.96
C ASN A 439 -3.84 21.94 -46.09
N GLY A 440 -2.52 21.98 -45.91
CA GLY A 440 -1.54 21.48 -46.87
C GLY A 440 -0.56 20.49 -46.25
N TRP A 441 -0.13 19.52 -47.06
CA TRP A 441 0.92 18.56 -46.74
C TRP A 441 2.28 19.02 -47.28
N SER A 442 3.34 18.78 -46.51
CA SER A 442 4.73 19.03 -46.90
C SER A 442 5.66 17.95 -46.35
N ILE A 443 6.70 17.56 -47.10
CA ILE A 443 7.70 16.59 -46.64
C ILE A 443 8.69 17.28 -45.70
N VAL A 444 8.95 16.65 -44.56
CA VAL A 444 9.81 17.22 -43.51
C VAL A 444 11.27 16.91 -43.83
N ALA A 445 11.63 15.69 -44.22
CA ALA A 445 12.97 15.34 -44.74
C ALA A 445 12.96 13.89 -45.29
N GLY A 446 14.01 13.49 -46.02
CA GLY A 446 14.25 12.09 -46.42
C GLY A 446 14.77 11.21 -45.27
N ILE A 447 14.25 11.41 -44.06
CA ILE A 447 14.54 10.58 -42.90
C ILE A 447 13.64 9.35 -43.01
N GLY A 448 14.18 8.16 -42.75
CA GLY A 448 13.42 6.91 -42.73
C GLY A 448 12.38 6.87 -41.62
N HIS A 449 11.95 5.66 -41.23
CA HIS A 449 10.91 5.47 -40.21
C HIS A 449 11.26 6.17 -38.87
N VAL A 450 10.40 7.09 -38.43
CA VAL A 450 10.52 7.82 -37.15
C VAL A 450 9.65 7.14 -36.10
N ASN A 451 10.21 6.78 -34.95
CA ASN A 451 9.47 6.07 -33.91
C ASN A 451 8.77 7.04 -32.94
N GLN A 452 9.40 8.17 -32.61
CA GLN A 452 8.81 9.20 -31.76
C GLN A 452 9.37 10.60 -32.07
N MET A 453 8.59 11.64 -31.80
CA MET A 453 8.98 13.04 -31.98
C MET A 453 8.68 13.89 -30.74
N ILE A 454 9.50 14.90 -30.49
CA ILE A 454 9.28 15.86 -29.40
C ILE A 454 9.94 17.21 -29.69
N ARG A 455 9.35 18.31 -29.21
CA ARG A 455 9.94 19.66 -29.30
C ARG A 455 10.54 20.12 -27.96
N THR A 456 11.77 20.63 -28.02
CA THR A 456 12.48 21.28 -26.91
C THR A 456 12.92 22.70 -27.34
N GLY A 457 12.13 23.72 -27.00
CA GLY A 457 12.37 25.09 -27.48
C GLY A 457 12.28 25.16 -29.02
N GLU A 458 13.34 25.66 -29.66
CA GLU A 458 13.41 25.74 -31.13
C GLU A 458 13.75 24.39 -31.80
N ASN A 459 14.21 23.41 -31.04
CA ASN A 459 14.67 22.12 -31.57
C ASN A 459 13.51 21.13 -31.67
N LEU A 460 13.33 20.56 -32.85
CA LEU A 460 12.47 19.39 -33.08
C LEU A 460 13.34 18.14 -33.12
N TRP A 461 13.05 17.16 -32.27
CA TRP A 461 13.79 15.92 -32.15
C TRP A 461 12.98 14.74 -32.70
N PHE A 462 13.69 13.79 -33.33
CA PHE A 462 13.10 12.61 -33.95
C PHE A 462 13.93 11.38 -33.57
N GLY A 463 13.29 10.38 -32.98
CA GLY A 463 13.88 9.07 -32.72
C GLY A 463 13.63 8.17 -33.92
N SER A 464 14.61 7.35 -34.30
CA SER A 464 14.48 6.45 -35.44
C SER A 464 15.22 5.13 -35.17
N GLY A 465 15.18 4.21 -36.13
CA GLY A 465 16.05 3.02 -36.11
C GLY A 465 17.53 3.31 -36.41
N ASN A 466 17.88 4.52 -36.85
CA ASN A 466 19.23 4.91 -37.24
C ASN A 466 19.80 6.06 -36.37
N GLY A 467 19.28 6.24 -35.17
CA GLY A 467 19.72 7.24 -34.21
C GLY A 467 18.75 8.41 -34.05
N LEU A 468 19.22 9.42 -33.33
CA LEU A 468 18.45 10.60 -32.92
C LEU A 468 18.73 11.75 -33.89
N TYR A 469 17.70 12.39 -34.39
CA TYR A 469 17.82 13.55 -35.25
C TYR A 469 17.35 14.81 -34.51
N LYS A 470 18.01 15.94 -34.76
CA LYS A 470 17.64 17.28 -34.29
C LYS A 470 17.48 18.20 -35.48
N ARG A 471 16.35 18.89 -35.59
CA ARG A 471 16.12 19.93 -36.60
C ARG A 471 15.83 21.27 -35.94
N ASN A 472 16.49 22.31 -36.43
CA ASN A 472 16.24 23.70 -36.07
C ASN A 472 16.58 24.63 -37.25
N SER A 473 16.70 25.93 -37.00
CA SER A 473 17.07 26.95 -38.00
C SER A 473 18.44 26.72 -38.65
N SER A 474 19.35 26.01 -37.98
CA SER A 474 20.69 25.67 -38.48
C SER A 474 20.72 24.43 -39.38
N GLY A 475 19.59 23.72 -39.51
CA GLY A 475 19.48 22.52 -40.35
C GLY A 475 19.17 21.26 -39.54
N LEU A 476 19.55 20.11 -40.09
CA LEU A 476 19.34 18.78 -39.52
C LEU A 476 20.68 18.21 -39.02
N THR A 477 20.72 17.71 -37.78
CA THR A 477 21.88 17.05 -37.17
C THR A 477 21.47 15.64 -36.73
N GLN A 478 22.33 14.65 -36.95
CA GLN A 478 22.12 13.26 -36.52
C GLN A 478 23.12 12.87 -35.43
N TYR A 479 22.62 12.23 -34.37
CA TYR A 479 23.38 11.63 -33.29
C TYR A 479 23.24 10.11 -33.34
N THR A 480 24.37 9.42 -33.33
CA THR A 480 24.50 7.98 -33.33
C THR A 480 25.49 7.55 -32.23
N THR A 481 25.60 6.25 -31.98
CA THR A 481 26.62 5.66 -31.11
C THR A 481 28.05 6.01 -31.55
N ALA A 482 28.26 6.34 -32.83
CA ALA A 482 29.59 6.66 -33.38
C ALA A 482 30.01 8.12 -33.18
N ASN A 483 29.08 9.03 -32.89
CA ASN A 483 29.37 10.48 -32.82
C ASN A 483 28.77 11.17 -31.58
N SER A 484 28.19 10.43 -30.65
CA SER A 484 27.53 10.95 -29.45
C SER A 484 27.57 9.95 -28.30
N GLY A 485 27.06 10.33 -27.12
CA GLY A 485 26.95 9.43 -25.95
C GLY A 485 25.70 8.55 -25.95
N LEU A 486 25.02 8.42 -27.10
CA LEU A 486 23.84 7.59 -27.25
C LEU A 486 24.21 6.09 -27.09
N PRO A 487 23.49 5.30 -26.27
CA PRO A 487 23.82 3.90 -26.01
C PRO A 487 23.44 2.95 -27.15
N ASP A 488 22.41 3.27 -27.94
CA ASP A 488 22.02 2.53 -29.14
C ASP A 488 21.43 3.44 -30.20
N ASN A 489 21.51 3.04 -31.47
CA ASN A 489 20.90 3.77 -32.58
C ASN A 489 19.39 3.48 -32.72
N LEU A 490 18.90 2.34 -32.22
CA LEU A 490 17.47 2.01 -32.25
C LEU A 490 16.77 2.71 -31.08
N ILE A 491 16.06 3.80 -31.40
CA ILE A 491 15.33 4.62 -30.43
C ILE A 491 13.86 4.23 -30.43
N HIS A 492 13.34 3.84 -29.27
CA HIS A 492 11.94 3.48 -29.10
C HIS A 492 11.10 4.66 -28.66
N CYS A 493 11.61 5.45 -27.71
CA CYS A 493 10.85 6.54 -27.14
C CYS A 493 11.69 7.76 -26.75
N LEU A 494 11.02 8.91 -26.66
CA LEU A 494 11.56 10.20 -26.27
C LEU A 494 10.63 10.87 -25.25
N ALA A 495 11.22 11.53 -24.27
CA ALA A 495 10.52 12.40 -23.34
C ALA A 495 11.35 13.65 -23.03
N LYS A 496 10.69 14.72 -22.60
CA LYS A 496 11.35 15.98 -22.20
C LYS A 496 10.99 16.25 -20.75
N ASP A 497 11.99 16.57 -19.95
CA ASP A 497 11.77 16.97 -18.57
C ASP A 497 11.45 18.48 -18.42
N PRO A 498 10.91 18.94 -17.28
CA PRO A 498 10.60 20.35 -17.06
C PRO A 498 11.82 21.29 -17.17
N SER A 499 13.03 20.76 -16.99
CA SER A 499 14.28 21.51 -17.15
C SER A 499 14.71 21.64 -18.61
N GLY A 500 14.02 20.97 -19.53
CA GLY A 500 14.30 20.97 -20.97
C GLY A 500 15.29 19.90 -21.42
N ASN A 501 15.73 19.00 -20.53
CA ASN A 501 16.60 17.90 -20.94
C ASN A 501 15.80 16.86 -21.72
N LEU A 502 16.48 16.23 -22.67
CA LEU A 502 15.92 15.16 -23.48
C LEU A 502 16.25 13.81 -22.86
N TRP A 503 15.24 12.96 -22.70
CA TRP A 503 15.36 11.57 -22.28
C TRP A 503 15.05 10.66 -23.46
N ILE A 504 15.89 9.66 -23.69
CA ILE A 504 15.89 8.81 -24.88
C ILE A 504 15.92 7.34 -24.43
N GLY A 505 14.85 6.61 -24.72
CA GLY A 505 14.78 5.16 -24.52
C GLY A 505 15.25 4.41 -25.76
N THR A 506 16.18 3.49 -25.58
CA THR A 506 16.81 2.71 -26.66
C THR A 506 16.82 1.22 -26.35
N GLU A 507 17.24 0.39 -27.30
CA GLU A 507 17.49 -1.05 -27.08
C GLU A 507 18.53 -1.34 -25.98
N ASN A 508 19.56 -0.50 -25.85
CA ASN A 508 20.68 -0.74 -24.93
C ASN A 508 20.75 0.26 -23.76
N GLY A 509 19.59 0.80 -23.36
CA GLY A 509 19.44 1.59 -22.14
C GLY A 509 18.74 2.93 -22.34
N LEU A 510 18.72 3.71 -21.26
CA LEU A 510 18.16 5.05 -21.17
C LEU A 510 19.29 6.09 -21.26
N ALA A 511 19.13 7.11 -22.11
CA ALA A 511 20.04 8.25 -22.17
C ALA A 511 19.35 9.55 -21.78
N LYS A 512 20.09 10.43 -21.10
CA LYS A 512 19.73 11.82 -20.84
C LYS A 512 20.70 12.73 -21.60
N PHE A 513 20.19 13.73 -22.30
CA PHE A 513 20.96 14.78 -22.95
C PHE A 513 20.50 16.16 -22.46
N ASP A 514 21.41 16.91 -21.84
CA ASP A 514 21.11 18.24 -21.27
C ASP A 514 21.40 19.41 -22.24
N GLY A 515 21.80 19.10 -23.48
CA GLY A 515 22.24 20.06 -24.48
C GLY A 515 23.76 20.13 -24.66
N ALA A 516 24.53 19.63 -23.70
CA ALA A 516 25.99 19.58 -23.73
C ALA A 516 26.56 18.19 -23.41
N GLN A 517 26.02 17.50 -22.42
CA GLN A 517 26.51 16.23 -21.89
C GLN A 517 25.48 15.11 -22.02
N TRP A 518 26.00 13.89 -22.10
CA TRP A 518 25.22 12.65 -22.15
C TRP A 518 25.39 11.88 -20.84
N THR A 519 24.29 11.37 -20.29
CA THR A 519 24.29 10.43 -19.16
C THR A 519 23.54 9.17 -19.56
N VAL A 520 24.14 8.00 -19.35
CA VAL A 520 23.59 6.71 -19.80
C VAL A 520 23.32 5.80 -18.61
N TYR A 521 22.14 5.19 -18.59
CA TYR A 521 21.71 4.20 -17.61
C TYR A 521 21.39 2.89 -18.33
N ASN A 522 22.01 1.79 -17.86
CA ASN A 522 21.76 0.43 -18.33
C ASN A 522 21.90 -0.55 -17.15
N SER A 523 21.63 -1.83 -17.36
CA SER A 523 21.66 -2.88 -16.33
C SER A 523 23.04 -3.13 -15.72
N SER A 524 24.11 -2.65 -16.36
CA SER A 524 25.47 -2.78 -15.83
C SER A 524 25.89 -1.66 -14.88
N ASN A 525 25.26 -0.48 -14.98
CA ASN A 525 25.64 0.71 -14.22
C ASN A 525 24.49 1.34 -13.43
N SER A 526 23.28 0.77 -13.53
CA SER A 526 22.08 1.26 -12.87
C SER A 526 21.17 0.10 -12.46
N PRO A 527 20.17 0.34 -11.59
CA PRO A 527 19.23 -0.70 -11.17
C PRO A 527 18.23 -1.15 -12.25
N LEU A 528 18.36 -0.70 -13.50
CA LEU A 528 17.48 -1.12 -14.59
C LEU A 528 17.49 -2.65 -14.74
N PRO A 529 16.31 -3.32 -14.76
CA PRO A 529 16.21 -4.77 -14.83
C PRO A 529 16.57 -5.31 -16.22
N ASP A 530 16.41 -4.47 -17.23
CA ASP A 530 16.62 -4.76 -18.64
C ASP A 530 16.95 -3.44 -19.37
N ASN A 531 17.64 -3.55 -20.49
CA ASN A 531 18.14 -2.40 -21.24
C ASN A 531 17.15 -1.89 -22.29
N ASN A 532 16.19 -2.71 -22.72
CA ASN A 532 15.31 -2.38 -23.82
C ASN A 532 14.16 -1.48 -23.35
N ILE A 533 14.38 -0.16 -23.40
CA ILE A 533 13.41 0.83 -22.89
C ILE A 533 12.28 1.02 -23.90
N LYS A 534 11.07 0.56 -23.56
CA LYS A 534 9.92 0.57 -24.44
C LYS A 534 9.21 1.94 -24.46
N VAL A 535 8.91 2.47 -23.28
CA VAL A 535 8.15 3.72 -23.13
C VAL A 535 8.63 4.52 -21.93
N ILE A 536 8.61 5.84 -22.06
CA ILE A 536 8.94 6.81 -21.00
C ILE A 536 7.87 7.91 -20.97
N ALA A 537 7.48 8.32 -19.77
CA ALA A 537 6.77 9.56 -19.51
C ALA A 537 7.44 10.31 -18.36
N ILE A 538 7.32 11.64 -18.35
CA ILE A 538 7.91 12.47 -17.31
C ILE A 538 6.82 13.37 -16.74
N GLY A 539 6.69 13.39 -15.42
CA GLY A 539 5.77 14.26 -14.71
C GLY A 539 6.27 15.71 -14.60
N ASN A 540 5.38 16.63 -14.26
CA ASN A 540 5.73 18.05 -14.03
C ASN A 540 6.66 18.24 -12.82
N ASP A 541 6.73 17.23 -11.98
CA ASP A 541 7.61 17.07 -10.83
C ASP A 541 9.02 16.58 -11.16
N ASN A 542 9.35 16.42 -12.45
CA ASN A 542 10.63 15.90 -12.93
C ASN A 542 10.87 14.41 -12.59
N ILE A 543 9.82 13.67 -12.24
CA ILE A 543 9.87 12.23 -12.02
C ILE A 543 9.71 11.52 -13.36
N ILE A 544 10.57 10.53 -13.60
CA ILE A 544 10.57 9.75 -14.83
C ILE A 544 9.89 8.42 -14.55
N TYR A 545 8.91 8.09 -15.36
CA TYR A 545 8.23 6.80 -15.37
C TYR A 545 8.59 6.09 -16.66
N LEU A 546 9.06 4.85 -16.59
CA LEU A 546 9.47 4.09 -17.75
C LEU A 546 9.13 2.61 -17.59
N HIS A 547 9.13 1.91 -18.72
CA HIS A 547 8.92 0.47 -18.78
C HIS A 547 9.88 -0.14 -19.80
N THR A 548 10.39 -1.33 -19.52
CA THR A 548 11.26 -2.08 -20.44
C THR A 548 10.53 -3.30 -20.99
N ILE A 549 10.94 -3.79 -22.16
CA ILE A 549 10.26 -4.90 -22.85
C ILE A 549 10.27 -6.19 -22.01
N ALA A 550 11.38 -6.49 -21.33
CA ALA A 550 11.49 -7.71 -20.51
C ALA A 550 11.08 -7.51 -19.05
N SER A 551 10.75 -6.28 -18.63
CA SER A 551 10.30 -6.00 -17.27
C SER A 551 8.79 -6.15 -17.16
N GLU A 552 8.31 -6.73 -16.07
CA GLU A 552 6.88 -6.74 -15.70
C GLU A 552 6.55 -5.59 -14.73
N ALA A 553 7.28 -4.48 -14.80
CA ALA A 553 7.18 -3.40 -13.81
C ALA A 553 7.10 -2.01 -14.45
N LEU A 554 6.37 -1.12 -13.81
CA LEU A 554 6.54 0.33 -13.96
C LEU A 554 7.78 0.74 -13.16
N ILE A 555 8.71 1.44 -13.80
CA ILE A 555 9.94 1.92 -13.19
C ILE A 555 9.82 3.43 -13.00
N LYS A 556 10.01 3.89 -11.78
CA LYS A 556 10.00 5.30 -11.40
C LYS A 556 11.40 5.73 -10.99
N LYS A 557 11.87 6.84 -11.55
CA LYS A 557 13.15 7.46 -11.21
C LYS A 557 12.94 8.87 -10.68
N GLU A 558 13.40 9.10 -9.45
CA GLU A 558 13.40 10.39 -8.75
C GLU A 558 14.84 10.76 -8.35
N GLY A 559 15.47 11.71 -9.05
CA GLY A 559 16.91 11.94 -8.85
C GLY A 559 17.69 10.65 -9.11
N ASP A 560 18.50 10.20 -8.16
CA ASP A 560 19.24 8.93 -8.24
C ASP A 560 18.46 7.70 -7.73
N ASN A 561 17.27 7.92 -7.15
CA ASN A 561 16.45 6.84 -6.62
C ASN A 561 15.65 6.16 -7.74
N TRP A 562 15.61 4.83 -7.70
CA TRP A 562 14.85 3.97 -8.61
C TRP A 562 13.87 3.11 -7.82
N THR A 563 12.59 3.23 -8.15
CA THR A 563 11.49 2.47 -7.56
C THR A 563 10.85 1.61 -8.65
N PHE A 564 10.56 0.35 -8.30
CA PHE A 564 9.99 -0.64 -9.21
C PHE A 564 8.63 -1.01 -8.66
N PHE A 565 7.61 -0.89 -9.49
CA PHE A 565 6.26 -1.23 -9.13
C PHE A 565 5.79 -2.37 -10.02
N ASP A 566 5.56 -3.51 -9.41
CA ASP A 566 4.97 -4.66 -10.10
C ASP A 566 3.55 -4.32 -10.55
N ILE A 567 3.30 -4.44 -11.86
CA ILE A 567 1.97 -4.22 -12.43
C ILE A 567 1.14 -5.50 -12.46
N TYR A 568 1.73 -6.69 -12.26
CA TYR A 568 0.99 -7.96 -12.20
C TYR A 568 0.00 -7.95 -11.04
N ASN A 569 0.43 -7.44 -9.88
CA ASN A 569 -0.41 -7.26 -8.70
C ASN A 569 -1.48 -6.16 -8.83
N SER A 570 -1.55 -5.43 -9.95
CA SER A 570 -2.71 -4.57 -10.24
C SER A 570 -3.97 -5.38 -10.54
N GLY A 571 -3.88 -6.72 -10.59
CA GLY A 571 -4.97 -7.62 -10.92
C GLY A 571 -5.41 -7.54 -12.38
N LEU A 572 -4.64 -6.87 -13.25
CA LEU A 572 -4.82 -6.89 -14.69
C LEU A 572 -4.19 -8.19 -15.22
N ALA A 573 -5.01 -9.08 -15.78
CA ALA A 573 -4.48 -10.25 -16.48
C ALA A 573 -4.06 -9.82 -17.89
N GLY A 574 -2.82 -10.12 -18.28
CA GLY A 574 -2.41 -10.03 -19.69
C GLY A 574 -3.26 -10.98 -20.52
N TYR A 575 -3.74 -10.53 -21.68
CA TYR A 575 -4.48 -11.41 -22.60
C TYR A 575 -3.51 -12.46 -23.18
N PRO A 576 -3.80 -13.77 -23.08
CA PRO A 576 -2.93 -14.78 -23.67
C PRO A 576 -3.00 -14.67 -25.19
N TYR A 577 -1.93 -14.18 -25.83
CA TYR A 577 -1.78 -14.34 -27.27
C TYR A 577 -1.42 -15.80 -27.55
N SER A 578 -2.40 -16.58 -27.99
CA SER A 578 -2.12 -17.80 -28.75
C SER A 578 -1.67 -17.39 -30.16
N VAL A 579 -0.44 -16.90 -30.29
CA VAL A 579 0.21 -16.77 -31.60
C VAL A 579 0.49 -18.18 -32.13
N PRO A 580 0.15 -18.50 -33.40
CA PRO A 580 0.68 -19.69 -34.04
C PRO A 580 2.22 -19.59 -34.07
N TYR A 581 2.89 -20.69 -33.74
CA TYR A 581 4.34 -20.92 -33.76
C TYR A 581 5.05 -20.19 -34.93
N PRO A 582 6.22 -19.54 -34.72
CA PRO A 582 7.33 -20.01 -33.89
C PRO A 582 7.62 -19.20 -32.62
N PHE A 583 6.72 -18.33 -32.18
CA PHE A 583 6.92 -17.57 -30.94
C PHE A 583 6.23 -18.25 -29.76
N PRO A 584 6.90 -18.42 -28.60
CA PRO A 584 6.25 -18.96 -27.41
C PRO A 584 5.08 -18.07 -26.98
N PRO A 585 4.02 -18.63 -26.36
CA PRO A 585 2.89 -17.84 -25.86
C PRO A 585 3.40 -16.87 -24.78
N TYR A 586 3.35 -15.57 -25.07
CA TYR A 586 3.67 -14.54 -24.08
C TYR A 586 2.42 -14.27 -23.23
N ASN A 587 2.41 -14.77 -21.98
CA ASN A 587 1.34 -14.57 -21.00
C ASN A 587 1.63 -13.37 -20.06
N TYR A 588 2.34 -12.34 -20.53
CA TYR A 588 2.86 -11.27 -19.68
C TYR A 588 2.07 -9.96 -19.85
N LEU A 589 1.80 -9.27 -18.74
CA LEU A 589 1.20 -7.94 -18.73
C LEU A 589 2.26 -6.93 -19.19
N SER A 590 1.95 -6.15 -20.24
CA SER A 590 2.88 -5.19 -20.85
C SER A 590 2.27 -3.79 -20.85
N ILE A 591 3.09 -2.78 -20.56
CA ILE A 591 2.71 -1.37 -20.64
C ILE A 591 2.97 -0.89 -22.08
N GLU A 592 1.92 -0.47 -22.77
CA GLU A 592 1.98 0.02 -24.15
C GLU A 592 2.15 1.53 -24.21
N ALA A 593 1.54 2.27 -23.27
CA ALA A 593 1.72 3.70 -23.16
C ALA A 593 1.63 4.18 -21.70
N ILE A 594 2.39 5.23 -21.39
CA ILE A 594 2.38 5.92 -20.10
C ILE A 594 2.04 7.39 -20.36
N ALA A 595 1.11 7.95 -19.60
CA ALA A 595 0.88 9.39 -19.58
C ALA A 595 0.74 9.88 -18.14
N VAL A 596 1.27 11.07 -17.85
CA VAL A 596 1.12 11.72 -16.55
C VAL A 596 0.12 12.85 -16.71
N ASP A 597 -0.94 12.82 -15.91
CA ASP A 597 -2.01 13.80 -15.98
C ASP A 597 -1.66 15.10 -15.23
N THR A 598 -2.48 16.14 -15.36
CA THR A 598 -2.19 17.44 -14.73
C THR A 598 -2.17 17.40 -13.20
N SER A 599 -2.71 16.35 -12.59
CA SER A 599 -2.67 16.08 -11.15
C SER A 599 -1.49 15.19 -10.75
N ASN A 600 -0.54 14.92 -11.66
CA ASN A 600 0.57 13.98 -11.50
C ASN A 600 0.16 12.52 -11.25
N ARG A 601 -1.06 12.12 -11.63
CA ARG A 601 -1.41 10.70 -11.66
C ARG A 601 -0.85 10.08 -12.92
N VAL A 602 -0.32 8.87 -12.79
CA VAL A 602 0.30 8.14 -13.88
C VAL A 602 -0.69 7.12 -14.40
N TRP A 603 -1.05 7.28 -15.67
CA TRP A 603 -1.98 6.43 -16.38
C TRP A 603 -1.20 5.47 -17.27
N LEU A 604 -1.45 4.19 -17.11
CA LEU A 604 -0.82 3.10 -17.85
C LEU A 604 -1.87 2.47 -18.76
N ALA A 605 -1.68 2.55 -20.07
CA ALA A 605 -2.39 1.69 -21.02
C ALA A 605 -1.63 0.37 -21.15
N THR A 606 -2.32 -0.74 -20.90
CA THR A 606 -1.71 -2.08 -20.90
C THR A 606 -2.45 -3.01 -21.85
N ASN A 607 -1.88 -4.19 -22.10
CA ASN A 607 -2.57 -5.28 -22.80
C ASN A 607 -3.66 -5.98 -21.95
N GLY A 608 -3.89 -5.56 -20.69
CA GLY A 608 -4.91 -6.09 -19.78
C GLY A 608 -5.96 -5.08 -19.29
N GLY A 609 -5.83 -3.81 -19.68
CA GLY A 609 -6.71 -2.70 -19.30
C GLY A 609 -5.91 -1.43 -18.98
N VAL A 610 -6.45 -0.59 -18.10
CA VAL A 610 -5.77 0.61 -17.58
C VAL A 610 -5.39 0.39 -16.12
N ALA A 611 -4.15 0.71 -15.78
CA ALA A 611 -3.71 0.86 -14.40
C ALA A 611 -3.41 2.34 -14.13
N VAL A 612 -3.88 2.85 -13.00
CA VAL A 612 -3.60 4.22 -12.57
C VAL A 612 -2.74 4.16 -11.31
N TYR A 613 -1.52 4.68 -11.39
CA TYR A 613 -0.67 4.92 -10.24
C TYR A 613 -0.90 6.34 -9.76
N ASP A 614 -1.47 6.47 -8.57
CA ASP A 614 -1.57 7.77 -7.92
C ASP A 614 -0.23 8.06 -7.21
N LYS A 615 0.39 9.19 -7.55
CA LYS A 615 1.62 9.66 -6.89
C LYS A 615 1.39 9.89 -5.40
N MET A 616 0.13 10.03 -4.99
CA MET A 616 -0.26 10.01 -3.61
C MET A 616 -0.18 8.58 -3.06
N GLY A 617 1.01 8.23 -2.55
CA GLY A 617 1.11 7.48 -1.29
C GLY A 617 0.55 8.28 -0.11
N VAL A 618 -0.48 9.09 -0.36
CA VAL A 618 -1.31 9.65 0.68
C VAL A 618 -2.30 8.53 0.99
N PRO A 619 -2.37 8.10 2.25
CA PRO A 619 -3.59 7.58 2.82
C PRO A 619 -4.82 8.00 2.01
N VAL A 620 -5.59 7.06 1.43
CA VAL A 620 -6.90 7.47 0.88
C VAL A 620 -7.59 8.14 2.08
N PRO A 621 -7.92 9.45 2.02
CA PRO A 621 -8.53 10.13 3.15
C PRO A 621 -9.79 9.35 3.50
N VAL A 622 -10.16 9.37 4.78
CA VAL A 622 -11.32 8.61 5.26
C VAL A 622 -12.52 8.85 4.34
N GLU A 623 -12.89 7.82 3.57
CA GLU A 623 -13.98 7.92 2.63
C GLU A 623 -15.29 7.73 3.38
N LEU A 624 -15.90 8.85 3.78
CA LEU A 624 -17.13 8.80 4.54
C LEU A 624 -18.30 8.37 3.64
N VAL A 625 -18.87 7.21 3.91
CA VAL A 625 -20.07 6.68 3.22
C VAL A 625 -21.32 7.38 3.72
N SER A 626 -21.40 7.66 5.01
CA SER A 626 -22.53 8.35 5.61
C SER A 626 -22.13 9.10 6.87
N PHE A 627 -22.79 10.23 7.11
CA PHE A 627 -22.85 10.91 8.42
C PHE A 627 -24.29 11.28 8.68
N THR A 628 -24.88 10.75 9.75
CA THR A 628 -26.29 10.93 10.06
C THR A 628 -26.48 11.18 11.55
N ALA A 629 -27.58 11.85 11.87
CA ALA A 629 -27.99 12.11 13.24
C ALA A 629 -29.39 11.54 13.48
N LEU A 630 -29.57 10.92 14.64
CA LEU A 630 -30.85 10.41 15.11
C LEU A 630 -31.20 11.11 16.42
N ILE A 631 -32.33 11.82 16.44
CA ILE A 631 -32.85 12.45 17.66
C ILE A 631 -33.37 11.33 18.57
N LYS A 632 -32.88 11.30 19.81
CA LYS A 632 -33.33 10.41 20.87
C LYS A 632 -34.03 11.21 21.95
N THR A 633 -34.76 10.51 22.83
CA THR A 633 -35.44 11.13 23.98
C THR A 633 -34.50 11.89 24.91
N PHE A 634 -33.18 11.68 24.88
CA PHE A 634 -32.23 12.48 25.68
C PHE A 634 -30.99 12.85 24.88
N GLY A 635 -31.19 13.58 23.79
CA GLY A 635 -30.10 14.12 22.98
C GLY A 635 -30.01 13.57 21.56
N VAL A 636 -28.83 13.61 20.97
CA VAL A 636 -28.59 13.25 19.56
C VAL A 636 -27.57 12.12 19.47
N GLU A 637 -27.93 11.06 18.75
CA GLU A 637 -27.02 9.97 18.41
C GLU A 637 -26.51 10.17 16.97
N LEU A 638 -25.23 10.49 16.85
CA LEU A 638 -24.52 10.62 15.59
C LEU A 638 -24.01 9.26 15.15
N ASN A 639 -24.22 8.90 13.89
CA ASN A 639 -23.74 7.65 13.31
C ASN A 639 -23.04 7.94 11.97
N TRP A 640 -21.87 7.35 11.77
CA TRP A 640 -21.16 7.43 10.50
C TRP A 640 -20.56 6.10 10.08
N THR A 641 -20.32 5.99 8.78
CA THR A 641 -19.70 4.82 8.15
C THR A 641 -18.59 5.29 7.24
N THR A 642 -17.46 4.59 7.27
CA THR A 642 -16.31 4.83 6.39
C THR A 642 -16.18 3.65 5.43
N ALA A 643 -15.99 3.90 4.13
CA ALA A 643 -15.71 2.87 3.13
C ALA A 643 -14.27 2.40 3.23
N SER A 644 -13.37 3.34 3.54
CA SER A 644 -11.98 3.11 3.85
C SER A 644 -11.49 4.19 4.81
N GLU A 645 -10.45 3.86 5.55
CA GLU A 645 -9.71 4.76 6.43
C GLU A 645 -8.25 4.58 6.15
N THR A 646 -7.49 5.68 6.17
CA THR A 646 -6.05 5.54 6.15
C THR A 646 -5.43 6.51 7.12
N ASN A 647 -4.49 6.02 7.92
CA ASN A 647 -3.81 6.77 8.98
C ASN A 647 -4.73 7.41 10.04
N ASN A 648 -5.99 6.97 10.11
CA ASN A 648 -7.01 7.62 10.92
C ASN A 648 -6.82 7.31 12.41
N LYS A 649 -6.41 8.31 13.18
CA LYS A 649 -6.18 8.18 14.62
C LYS A 649 -7.50 8.36 15.38
N ASP A 650 -8.16 9.50 15.20
CA ASP A 650 -9.34 9.89 15.98
C ASP A 650 -10.33 10.72 15.14
N PHE A 651 -11.63 10.56 15.39
CA PHE A 651 -12.65 11.53 15.00
C PHE A 651 -12.96 12.45 16.18
N GLN A 652 -12.63 13.73 16.06
CA GLN A 652 -13.12 14.78 16.96
C GLN A 652 -14.52 15.21 16.51
N VAL A 653 -15.52 14.98 17.34
CA VAL A 653 -16.89 15.40 17.09
C VAL A 653 -17.04 16.85 17.53
N GLU A 654 -17.49 17.71 16.63
CA GLU A 654 -17.72 19.12 16.90
C GLU A 654 -19.19 19.51 16.70
N CYS A 655 -19.67 20.38 17.58
CA CYS A 655 -21.04 20.89 17.56
C CYS A 655 -21.05 22.42 17.59
N SER A 656 -21.97 23.03 16.85
CA SER A 656 -22.26 24.46 16.88
C SER A 656 -23.75 24.67 17.12
N ILE A 657 -24.09 25.59 18.02
CA ILE A 657 -25.48 26.04 18.22
C ILE A 657 -25.80 27.09 17.15
N GLN A 658 -26.87 26.88 16.38
CA GLN A 658 -27.29 27.83 15.35
C GLN A 658 -28.09 28.98 16.00
N ASN A 659 -27.42 30.11 16.24
CA ASN A 659 -28.04 31.28 16.86
C ASN A 659 -28.70 32.15 15.77
N SER A 660 -30.04 32.22 15.73
CA SER A 660 -30.82 32.81 14.63
C SER A 660 -30.55 34.29 14.30
N LYS A 661 -29.77 35.01 15.12
CA LYS A 661 -29.43 36.43 14.94
C LYS A 661 -28.01 36.71 14.42
N LEU A 662 -27.09 35.74 14.48
CA LEU A 662 -25.70 35.89 14.05
C LEU A 662 -25.35 34.71 13.15
N LYS A 663 -25.10 34.93 11.86
CA LYS A 663 -24.74 33.88 10.87
C LYS A 663 -23.33 33.28 11.09
N ILE A 664 -22.84 33.27 12.33
CA ILE A 664 -21.51 32.77 12.69
C ILE A 664 -21.68 31.38 13.33
N LYS A 665 -21.04 30.37 12.75
CA LYS A 665 -20.98 29.00 13.29
C LYS A 665 -19.72 28.89 14.15
N ASN A 666 -19.89 28.73 15.46
CA ASN A 666 -18.79 28.49 16.38
C ASN A 666 -18.84 27.02 16.78
N PHE A 667 -18.00 26.21 16.14
CA PHE A 667 -17.86 24.79 16.45
C PHE A 667 -16.99 24.59 17.69
N GLU A 668 -17.50 23.86 18.66
CA GLU A 668 -16.78 23.43 19.85
C GLU A 668 -16.68 21.89 19.88
N PRO A 669 -15.54 21.33 20.31
CA PRO A 669 -15.38 19.89 20.41
C PRO A 669 -16.19 19.33 21.59
N ILE A 670 -17.00 18.32 21.32
CA ILE A 670 -17.88 17.68 22.31
C ILE A 670 -17.45 16.25 22.65
N GLY A 671 -16.53 15.66 21.88
CA GLY A 671 -15.96 14.36 22.20
C GLY A 671 -15.04 13.82 21.11
N PHE A 672 -14.45 12.65 21.38
CA PHE A 672 -13.57 11.94 20.46
C PHE A 672 -14.00 10.48 20.34
N VAL A 673 -13.83 9.91 19.14
CA VAL A 673 -14.02 8.48 18.86
C VAL A 673 -12.79 7.98 18.13
N ASN A 674 -12.10 6.98 18.67
CA ASN A 674 -10.89 6.43 18.05
C ASN A 674 -11.20 5.86 16.66
N GLY A 675 -10.36 6.19 15.67
CA GLY A 675 -10.37 5.60 14.34
C GLY A 675 -9.73 4.21 14.31
N ASN A 676 -9.88 3.50 13.19
CA ASN A 676 -9.29 2.17 13.00
C ASN A 676 -7.92 2.20 12.29
N GLY A 677 -7.28 3.37 12.21
CA GLY A 677 -6.00 3.55 11.54
C GLY A 677 -6.13 3.41 10.02
N THR A 678 -5.52 2.37 9.47
CA THR A 678 -5.61 2.06 8.04
C THR A 678 -6.47 0.82 7.84
N SER A 679 -7.64 1.00 7.24
CA SER A 679 -8.63 -0.04 6.97
C SER A 679 -9.25 0.15 5.59
N THR A 680 -9.37 -0.92 4.83
CA THR A 680 -10.15 -0.95 3.57
C THR A 680 -11.52 -1.62 3.75
N GLU A 681 -11.90 -1.91 5.00
CA GLU A 681 -13.20 -2.50 5.34
C GLU A 681 -14.18 -1.40 5.81
N LEU A 682 -15.48 -1.67 5.69
CA LEU A 682 -16.51 -0.77 6.20
C LEU A 682 -16.45 -0.71 7.73
N ASN A 683 -16.17 0.47 8.29
CA ASN A 683 -16.22 0.67 9.74
C ASN A 683 -17.42 1.52 10.13
N TYR A 684 -17.98 1.22 11.30
CA TYR A 684 -19.20 1.82 11.82
C TYR A 684 -18.90 2.50 13.15
N TYR A 685 -19.32 3.75 13.26
CA TYR A 685 -19.07 4.57 14.44
C TYR A 685 -20.35 5.20 14.94
N SER A 686 -20.38 5.47 16.25
CA SER A 686 -21.47 6.20 16.88
C SER A 686 -20.94 7.12 17.99
N PHE A 687 -21.62 8.25 18.19
CA PHE A 687 -21.36 9.17 19.29
C PHE A 687 -22.68 9.70 19.83
N LYS A 688 -22.81 9.80 21.16
CA LYS A 688 -24.02 10.30 21.83
C LYS A 688 -23.75 11.66 22.47
N ASP A 689 -24.45 12.68 21.97
CA ASP A 689 -24.51 13.99 22.61
C ASP A 689 -25.76 14.07 23.48
N GLU A 690 -25.58 13.94 24.80
CA GLU A 690 -26.66 14.09 25.80
C GLU A 690 -26.74 15.50 26.39
N THR A 691 -25.95 16.46 25.88
CA THR A 691 -25.84 17.82 26.45
C THR A 691 -26.80 18.83 25.82
N VAL A 692 -27.49 18.41 24.76
CA VAL A 692 -28.33 19.28 23.93
C VAL A 692 -29.78 19.32 24.40
N SER A 693 -30.36 20.52 24.41
CA SER A 693 -31.78 20.78 24.68
C SER A 693 -32.52 21.24 23.42
N ALA A 694 -33.81 21.59 23.52
CA ALA A 694 -34.56 22.14 22.38
C ALA A 694 -33.82 23.29 21.68
N GLY A 695 -33.64 23.19 20.37
CA GLY A 695 -32.82 24.10 19.58
C GLY A 695 -32.29 23.51 18.28
N LYS A 696 -31.58 24.32 17.50
CA LYS A 696 -30.93 23.92 16.24
C LYS A 696 -29.44 23.76 16.44
N TYR A 697 -28.92 22.59 16.09
CA TYR A 697 -27.53 22.22 16.24
C TYR A 697 -26.96 21.79 14.89
N ILE A 698 -25.69 22.11 14.67
CA ILE A 698 -24.94 21.67 13.49
C ILE A 698 -23.78 20.82 13.98
N TYR A 699 -23.65 19.62 13.46
CA TYR A 699 -22.56 18.70 13.78
C TYR A 699 -21.64 18.52 12.59
N ARG A 700 -20.37 18.29 12.88
CA ARG A 700 -19.36 17.83 11.92
C ARG A 700 -18.35 16.94 12.61
N LEU A 701 -17.66 16.11 11.83
CA LEU A 701 -16.51 15.35 12.27
C LEU A 701 -15.25 16.06 11.81
N LYS A 702 -14.27 16.15 12.68
CA LYS A 702 -12.89 16.47 12.34
C LYS A 702 -12.08 15.20 12.47
N GLN A 703 -11.79 14.59 11.35
CA GLN A 703 -10.99 13.37 11.23
C GLN A 703 -9.52 13.74 11.39
N ILE A 704 -8.80 13.09 12.31
CA ILE A 704 -7.42 13.41 12.68
C ILE A 704 -6.54 12.19 12.42
N ASP A 705 -5.43 12.39 11.73
CA ASP A 705 -4.46 11.34 11.41
C ASP A 705 -3.39 11.16 12.52
N TYR A 706 -2.65 10.04 12.48
CA TYR A 706 -1.53 9.80 13.43
C TYR A 706 -0.40 10.82 13.30
N ASP A 707 -0.25 11.47 12.14
CA ASP A 707 0.72 12.54 11.90
C ASP A 707 0.21 13.93 12.36
N GLY A 708 -1.04 14.01 12.84
CA GLY A 708 -1.69 15.22 13.33
C GLY A 708 -2.35 16.08 12.25
N SER A 709 -2.33 15.66 10.98
CA SER A 709 -3.16 16.28 9.94
C SER A 709 -4.65 15.98 10.17
N PHE A 710 -5.53 16.79 9.57
CA PHE A 710 -6.98 16.60 9.76
C PHE A 710 -7.83 17.08 8.59
N GLU A 711 -9.01 16.48 8.43
CA GLU A 711 -10.04 16.85 7.46
C GLU A 711 -11.42 16.95 8.13
N TYR A 712 -12.32 17.79 7.60
CA TYR A 712 -13.69 17.90 8.12
C TYR A 712 -14.70 17.15 7.23
N SER A 713 -15.67 16.48 7.85
CA SER A 713 -16.82 15.94 7.14
C SER A 713 -17.77 17.04 6.66
N ASN A 714 -18.74 16.65 5.84
CA ASN A 714 -19.94 17.46 5.63
C ASN A 714 -20.65 17.75 6.96
N GLU A 715 -21.31 18.90 7.03
CA GLU A 715 -22.10 19.32 8.19
C GLU A 715 -23.52 18.74 8.13
N ILE A 716 -24.06 18.33 9.27
CA ILE A 716 -25.46 17.90 9.40
C ILE A 716 -26.19 18.79 10.41
N GLU A 717 -27.40 19.24 10.07
CA GLU A 717 -28.26 20.04 10.93
C GLU A 717 -29.29 19.15 11.62
N VAL A 718 -29.47 19.38 12.92
CA VAL A 718 -30.45 18.69 13.77
C VAL A 718 -31.28 19.72 14.50
N GLU A 719 -32.60 19.65 14.34
CA GLU A 719 -33.55 20.48 15.06
C GLU A 719 -34.25 19.64 16.13
N ILE A 720 -33.90 19.90 17.39
CA ILE A 720 -34.50 19.23 18.54
C ILE A 720 -35.74 20.03 18.94
N GLY A 721 -36.89 19.37 18.79
CA GLY A 721 -38.18 19.89 19.25
C GLY A 721 -38.26 20.00 20.77
N VAL A 722 -39.31 20.64 21.25
CA VAL A 722 -39.61 20.71 22.68
C VAL A 722 -40.36 19.44 23.09
N PRO A 723 -40.18 18.92 24.32
CA PRO A 723 -40.93 17.75 24.75
C PRO A 723 -42.45 17.96 24.64
N ASP A 724 -43.18 16.90 24.30
CA ASP A 724 -44.64 16.95 24.13
C ASP A 724 -45.40 16.78 25.46
N GLU A 725 -44.79 16.12 26.45
CA GLU A 725 -45.39 15.87 27.76
C GLU A 725 -44.42 16.03 28.94
N PHE A 726 -44.99 16.16 30.14
CA PHE A 726 -44.23 16.04 31.38
C PHE A 726 -43.93 14.56 31.63
N ALA A 727 -42.68 14.24 31.94
CA ALA A 727 -42.29 12.89 32.30
C ALA A 727 -41.20 12.89 33.37
N LEU A 728 -41.29 11.97 34.32
CA LEU A 728 -40.21 11.63 35.26
C LEU A 728 -39.66 10.24 34.91
N TYR A 729 -38.38 10.16 34.60
CA TYR A 729 -37.78 8.92 34.12
C TYR A 729 -37.12 8.13 35.24
N GLN A 730 -36.88 6.84 34.98
CA GLN A 730 -36.19 5.98 35.92
C GLN A 730 -34.73 6.45 36.09
N ASN A 731 -34.30 6.64 37.34
CA ASN A 731 -32.93 7.02 37.67
C ASN A 731 -31.92 5.97 37.20
N TYR A 732 -30.73 6.41 36.82
CA TYR A 732 -29.63 5.53 36.42
C TYR A 732 -28.29 6.00 37.04
N PRO A 733 -27.48 5.09 37.59
CA PRO A 733 -27.77 3.65 37.78
C PRO A 733 -28.91 3.39 38.78
N ASN A 734 -29.57 2.23 38.71
CA ASN A 734 -30.54 1.77 39.72
C ASN A 734 -30.51 0.23 39.80
N PRO A 735 -30.08 -0.40 40.90
CA PRO A 735 -29.62 0.24 42.13
C PRO A 735 -28.34 1.09 41.96
N PHE A 736 -28.12 2.08 42.82
CA PHE A 736 -26.99 3.02 42.75
C PHE A 736 -26.11 2.99 44.00
N ASN A 737 -24.85 3.45 43.86
CA ASN A 737 -23.86 3.54 44.94
C ASN A 737 -22.76 4.60 44.65
N PRO A 738 -22.60 5.67 45.45
CA PRO A 738 -23.64 6.32 46.24
C PRO A 738 -24.46 7.34 45.41
N THR A 739 -24.09 7.60 44.15
CA THR A 739 -24.73 8.64 43.31
C THR A 739 -25.58 8.06 42.17
N THR A 740 -26.63 8.79 41.79
CA THR A 740 -27.48 8.49 40.62
C THR A 740 -27.91 9.77 39.91
N LYS A 741 -28.24 9.67 38.62
CA LYS A 741 -28.88 10.76 37.87
C LYS A 741 -30.38 10.51 37.72
N ILE A 742 -31.19 11.56 37.89
CA ILE A 742 -32.64 11.58 37.69
C ILE A 742 -32.93 12.51 36.51
N ARG A 743 -33.66 12.01 35.50
CA ARG A 743 -34.04 12.78 34.31
C ARG A 743 -35.53 13.12 34.32
N TYR A 744 -35.91 14.29 33.81
CA TYR A 744 -37.31 14.67 33.61
C TYR A 744 -37.49 15.66 32.44
N SER A 745 -38.68 15.68 31.85
CA SER A 745 -39.06 16.57 30.74
C SER A 745 -40.17 17.55 31.16
N ILE A 746 -40.15 18.75 30.56
CA ILE A 746 -41.15 19.79 30.70
C ILE A 746 -41.62 20.17 29.29
N PRO A 747 -42.92 20.04 28.97
CA PRO A 747 -43.44 20.36 27.65
C PRO A 747 -43.69 21.85 27.48
N SER A 748 -43.97 22.26 26.24
CA SER A 748 -44.47 23.61 25.97
C SER A 748 -45.90 23.77 26.49
N VAL A 749 -46.09 24.62 27.50
CA VAL A 749 -47.41 24.97 28.02
C VAL A 749 -47.81 26.34 27.47
N GLU A 750 -48.76 26.36 26.53
CA GLU A 750 -49.31 27.60 25.99
C GLU A 750 -50.07 28.37 27.08
N THR A 751 -49.55 29.53 27.47
CA THR A 751 -50.35 30.56 28.14
C THR A 751 -50.60 31.69 27.17
N HIS A 752 -51.70 32.43 27.35
CA HIS A 752 -52.26 33.33 26.34
C HIS A 752 -51.33 34.46 25.84
N ARG A 753 -50.09 34.60 26.33
CA ARG A 753 -49.06 35.52 25.79
C ARG A 753 -47.59 35.08 26.05
N HIS A 754 -47.14 33.96 25.45
CA HIS A 754 -45.77 33.38 25.42
C HIS A 754 -45.58 32.09 26.26
N ALA A 755 -44.53 31.32 25.94
CA ALA A 755 -44.12 30.11 26.65
C ALA A 755 -43.88 30.44 28.14
N SER A 756 -44.62 29.75 29.02
CA SER A 756 -44.54 29.98 30.47
C SER A 756 -43.56 29.03 31.13
N GLN A 757 -42.70 29.55 32.01
CA GLN A 757 -41.92 28.70 32.92
C GLN A 757 -42.86 27.99 33.90
N GLN A 758 -42.54 26.76 34.26
CA GLN A 758 -43.32 25.94 35.19
C GLN A 758 -42.60 25.83 36.52
N ASN A 759 -43.34 25.96 37.62
CA ASN A 759 -42.79 25.70 38.95
C ASN A 759 -42.59 24.20 39.12
N ILE A 760 -41.32 23.77 39.21
CA ILE A 760 -40.93 22.37 39.31
C ILE A 760 -40.48 22.06 40.73
N LEU A 761 -41.06 21.00 41.30
CA LEU A 761 -40.70 20.47 42.59
C LEU A 761 -40.29 19.00 42.44
N LEU A 762 -39.00 18.69 42.63
CA LEU A 762 -38.46 17.34 42.66
C LEU A 762 -37.96 17.02 44.07
N LYS A 763 -38.55 16.02 44.71
CA LYS A 763 -38.23 15.62 46.10
C LYS A 763 -37.94 14.14 46.21
N ILE A 764 -37.10 13.78 47.18
CA ILE A 764 -36.79 12.42 47.61
C ILE A 764 -37.52 12.11 48.91
N TYR A 765 -38.05 10.91 49.02
CA TYR A 765 -38.77 10.40 50.20
C TYR A 765 -38.25 9.01 50.60
N ASP A 766 -38.34 8.69 51.89
CA ASP A 766 -38.16 7.33 52.39
C ASP A 766 -39.42 6.47 52.16
N VAL A 767 -39.37 5.20 52.58
CA VAL A 767 -40.51 4.27 52.48
C VAL A 767 -41.72 4.65 53.35
N LEU A 768 -41.55 5.54 54.33
CA LEU A 768 -42.62 6.04 55.20
C LEU A 768 -43.24 7.34 54.65
N GLY A 769 -42.71 7.88 53.56
CA GLY A 769 -43.15 9.14 52.97
C GLY A 769 -42.54 10.39 53.63
N THR A 770 -41.51 10.23 54.46
CA THR A 770 -40.76 11.36 55.03
C THR A 770 -39.90 11.98 53.94
N GLU A 771 -39.94 13.30 53.80
CA GLU A 771 -39.06 14.01 52.88
C GLU A 771 -37.60 13.90 53.35
N ILE A 772 -36.73 13.42 52.45
CA ILE A 772 -35.30 13.26 52.66
C ILE A 772 -34.51 14.41 52.04
N ALA A 773 -34.90 14.85 50.85
CA ALA A 773 -34.24 15.96 50.16
C ALA A 773 -35.19 16.64 49.16
N THR A 774 -35.02 17.94 48.96
CA THR A 774 -35.56 18.67 47.80
C THR A 774 -34.42 18.90 46.81
N LEU A 775 -34.53 18.33 45.61
CA LEU A 775 -33.52 18.44 44.56
C LEU A 775 -33.77 19.61 43.62
N VAL A 776 -35.03 19.96 43.37
CA VAL A 776 -35.44 21.09 42.54
C VAL A 776 -36.65 21.76 43.18
N ASN A 777 -36.63 23.09 43.28
CA ASN A 777 -37.76 23.91 43.70
C ASN A 777 -37.64 25.31 43.08
N GLU A 778 -37.85 25.39 41.77
CA GLU A 778 -37.68 26.62 40.99
C GLU A 778 -38.51 26.61 39.71
N GLU A 779 -38.63 27.79 39.08
CA GLU A 779 -39.24 27.92 37.76
C GLU A 779 -38.28 27.45 36.67
N LYS A 780 -38.74 26.50 35.86
CA LYS A 780 -37.98 25.94 34.73
C LYS A 780 -38.73 26.18 33.43
N ALA A 781 -37.99 26.51 32.36
CA ALA A 781 -38.56 26.60 31.02
C ALA A 781 -38.87 25.21 30.45
N GLN A 782 -39.63 25.13 29.35
CA GLN A 782 -39.79 23.87 28.60
C GLN A 782 -38.43 23.30 28.18
N GLY A 783 -38.28 21.98 28.23
CA GLY A 783 -37.02 21.29 27.95
C GLY A 783 -36.82 20.07 28.83
N GLU A 784 -35.66 19.45 28.70
CA GLU A 784 -35.27 18.28 29.49
C GLU A 784 -34.18 18.63 30.49
N TYR A 785 -34.21 17.95 31.63
CA TYR A 785 -33.38 18.26 32.77
C TYR A 785 -32.84 16.99 33.42
N VAL A 786 -31.60 17.09 33.90
CA VAL A 786 -30.92 16.03 34.64
C VAL A 786 -30.44 16.60 35.97
N VAL A 787 -30.72 15.89 37.06
CA VAL A 787 -30.27 16.25 38.41
C VAL A 787 -29.58 15.06 39.03
N GLU A 788 -28.42 15.30 39.64
CA GLU A 788 -27.66 14.28 40.36
C GLU A 788 -28.11 14.23 41.83
N PHE A 789 -28.22 13.01 42.36
CA PHE A 789 -28.52 12.75 43.76
C PHE A 789 -27.40 11.91 44.39
N ASP A 790 -26.82 12.42 45.47
CA ASP A 790 -25.85 11.71 46.29
C ASP A 790 -26.52 11.13 47.54
N GLY A 791 -26.58 9.81 47.61
CA GLY A 791 -27.11 9.04 48.74
C GLY A 791 -26.05 8.67 49.78
N SER A 792 -24.83 9.21 49.71
CA SER A 792 -23.72 8.85 50.60
C SER A 792 -24.07 8.97 52.09
N GLY A 793 -24.91 9.92 52.48
CA GLY A 793 -25.39 10.12 53.86
C GLY A 793 -26.55 9.22 54.31
N LEU A 794 -27.08 8.37 53.45
CA LEU A 794 -28.29 7.58 53.70
C LEU A 794 -28.00 6.09 53.90
N ALA A 795 -28.92 5.38 54.56
CA ALA A 795 -28.84 3.92 54.71
C ALA A 795 -29.22 3.21 53.40
N SER A 796 -28.62 2.04 53.12
CA SER A 796 -29.03 1.21 52.00
C SER A 796 -30.51 0.84 52.11
N GLY A 797 -31.25 0.94 51.03
CA GLY A 797 -32.70 0.76 51.07
C GLY A 797 -33.41 1.32 49.85
N VAL A 798 -34.74 1.26 49.92
CA VAL A 798 -35.64 1.79 48.89
C VAL A 798 -36.00 3.23 49.23
N TYR A 799 -35.90 4.10 48.23
CA TYR A 799 -36.32 5.48 48.30
C TYR A 799 -37.25 5.80 47.11
N PHE A 800 -38.04 6.85 47.24
CA PHE A 800 -38.93 7.32 46.18
C PHE A 800 -38.54 8.74 45.80
N TYR A 801 -38.66 9.07 44.52
CA TYR A 801 -38.51 10.45 44.05
C TYR A 801 -39.74 10.85 43.27
N GLN A 802 -40.23 12.06 43.55
CA GLN A 802 -41.46 12.58 42.99
C GLN A 802 -41.23 13.92 42.33
N LEU A 803 -41.68 14.05 41.09
CA LEU A 803 -41.74 15.29 40.34
C LEU A 803 -43.17 15.83 40.40
N ARG A 804 -43.31 17.12 40.72
CA ARG A 804 -44.57 17.86 40.66
C ARG A 804 -44.40 19.12 39.83
N ALA A 805 -45.32 19.33 38.89
CA ALA A 805 -45.39 20.52 38.04
C ALA A 805 -46.87 20.88 37.82
N GLY A 806 -47.39 21.88 38.53
CA GLY A 806 -48.82 22.18 38.52
C GLY A 806 -49.68 20.98 38.97
N SER A 807 -50.55 20.49 38.09
CA SER A 807 -51.38 19.28 38.32
C SER A 807 -50.67 17.97 38.01
N PHE A 808 -49.52 17.99 37.33
CA PHE A 808 -48.73 16.79 37.03
C PHE A 808 -47.97 16.33 38.28
N VAL A 809 -48.11 15.05 38.62
CA VAL A 809 -47.36 14.38 39.69
C VAL A 809 -46.98 12.98 39.23
N GLN A 810 -45.68 12.67 39.23
CA GLN A 810 -45.18 11.32 38.96
C GLN A 810 -44.15 10.92 40.02
N THR A 811 -44.19 9.66 40.47
CA THR A 811 -43.28 9.12 41.49
C THR A 811 -42.65 7.84 40.99
N ASN A 812 -41.33 7.73 41.09
CA ASN A 812 -40.57 6.54 40.74
C ASN A 812 -39.78 6.03 41.96
N LYS A 813 -39.41 4.74 41.92
CA LYS A 813 -38.66 4.05 42.98
C LYS A 813 -37.17 3.98 42.64
N MET A 814 -36.28 4.22 43.59
CA MET A 814 -34.85 3.98 43.47
C MET A 814 -34.33 3.12 44.63
N VAL A 815 -33.22 2.41 44.41
CA VAL A 815 -32.60 1.52 45.40
C VAL A 815 -31.15 1.95 45.61
N LEU A 816 -30.81 2.35 46.83
CA LEU A 816 -29.44 2.63 47.23
C LEU A 816 -28.82 1.34 47.79
N MET A 817 -27.74 0.86 47.17
CA MET A 817 -26.92 -0.23 47.69
C MET A 817 -25.59 0.36 48.14
N ARG A 818 -25.16 0.08 49.37
CA ARG A 818 -23.79 0.40 49.80
C ARG A 818 -22.88 -0.79 49.53
#